data_AF-A0A9E1XTZ8-F1
#
_entry.id   AF-A0A9E1XTZ8-F1
#
_cell.length_a   1.000
_cell.length_b   1.000
_cell.length_c   1.000
_cell.angle_alpha   90.00
_cell.angle_beta   90.00
_cell.angle_gamma   90.00
#
_symmetry.space_group_name_H-M   'P 1'
#
loop_
_entity.id
_entity.type
_entity.pdbx_description
1 polymer ?
#
loop_
_entity_poly.entity_id
_entity_poly.type
_entity_poly.pdbx_seq_one_letter_code
_entity_poly.pdbx_strand_id
1 'polypeptide(L)'
;MAKAFGSLGDFFPDTDIRCRVRGCNNVWQISGEDALRNVARGRAARPERMCDECYGKFMELADLELPCTKPGCEGTWTWNRFQQLEHGLAGRPADRPPRGLCKPCRDQMREGSDQEIPCRMKGCDKTWTWYRRSQVMCEDGKPPRRLCHGCFQALKELEDQQITCRMRGCEGTWLWNRFQQLEHQLAGKDLGKPPKRMCQQCYDRFHDLKDREEPCRIAECTRTWAYRAYDQLERIIEEGPEATPPERMCHDCYLFYSQTEDREIRCRNRGCEGTWTHGRSAQLHAWLRGSGRPAPRACDACIEKLEALPQKQIECMVPGCEKTWPYEPADQLRDQLQGRATAAAHRCRSCDEFLAAHEAVAFPCSSCAKPIQWSGYEQLLHSLGTFVKPTHCASCNEQKMILDRPAAPEELEHHLVIRVPNAGRWHEDDLVRAWPRHLTPAVIAKAEKADVRIVAIGDDLTYCADEHTETWSAMLEQRLEEKLGKTVAVVNAGIPGCTTRQGLLRLGRDLLPFQPHVVLFSFVFADAWLDPRSFGDEFRGRQSMERTMADMERLWQEMVGLPAPAVYWTPPPIFPENAEDDSGKPPPRWARAQVDAMDYVLRQARLSCVEKDIQMVDFHSRFTVNGTHSAQKWMKDWYQPNHAGAANIAAWFTDSLVNGDLLPGE
;
A
#
# COMPACT_ATOMS: atom_id res chain seq x y z
N MET A 1 -61.63 -74.46 -111.26
CA MET A 1 -60.21 -74.06 -111.34
C MET A 1 -59.69 -73.86 -109.92
N ALA A 2 -58.50 -74.37 -109.64
CA ALA A 2 -57.96 -74.61 -108.31
C ALA A 2 -57.74 -73.33 -107.47
N LYS A 3 -57.91 -73.49 -106.15
CA LYS A 3 -57.62 -72.51 -105.09
C LYS A 3 -56.12 -72.16 -105.06
N ALA A 4 -55.79 -70.87 -105.07
CA ALA A 4 -54.52 -70.39 -104.53
C ALA A 4 -54.75 -69.99 -103.05
N PHE A 5 -54.20 -70.78 -102.14
CA PHE A 5 -54.03 -70.38 -100.74
C PHE A 5 -53.05 -69.20 -100.71
N GLY A 6 -53.48 -68.06 -100.15
CA GLY A 6 -52.58 -66.96 -99.80
C GLY A 6 -51.53 -67.45 -98.80
N SER A 7 -50.30 -66.96 -98.97
CA SER A 7 -49.15 -67.27 -98.12
C SER A 7 -49.42 -66.89 -96.66
N LEU A 8 -48.93 -67.70 -95.71
CA LEU A 8 -48.96 -67.40 -94.27
C LEU A 8 -48.21 -66.09 -93.89
N GLY A 9 -47.52 -65.44 -94.83
CA GLY A 9 -46.78 -64.20 -94.65
C GLY A 9 -47.63 -62.93 -94.58
N ASP A 10 -48.88 -62.93 -95.05
CA ASP A 10 -49.72 -61.72 -95.14
C ASP A 10 -50.32 -61.26 -93.79
N PHE A 11 -50.00 -61.94 -92.67
CA PHE A 11 -50.55 -61.66 -91.33
C PHE A 11 -49.62 -60.86 -90.39
N PHE A 12 -48.40 -60.49 -90.80
CA PHE A 12 -47.44 -59.75 -89.94
C PHE A 12 -46.99 -58.44 -90.61
N PRO A 13 -47.34 -57.26 -90.06
CA PRO A 13 -46.92 -55.97 -90.64
C PRO A 13 -45.42 -55.69 -90.39
N ASP A 14 -44.78 -55.03 -91.35
CA ASP A 14 -43.39 -54.58 -91.25
C ASP A 14 -43.20 -53.65 -90.04
N THR A 15 -42.16 -53.89 -89.25
CA THR A 15 -41.90 -53.14 -88.02
C THR A 15 -40.58 -52.37 -88.10
N ASP A 16 -40.65 -51.05 -87.93
CA ASP A 16 -39.48 -50.16 -87.83
C ASP A 16 -38.85 -50.22 -86.42
N ILE A 17 -37.58 -50.61 -86.33
CA ILE A 17 -36.84 -50.66 -85.06
C ILE A 17 -35.70 -49.64 -85.08
N ARG A 18 -35.62 -48.75 -84.08
CA ARG A 18 -34.48 -47.81 -83.92
C ARG A 18 -33.25 -48.52 -83.37
N CYS A 19 -32.07 -48.15 -83.86
CA CYS A 19 -30.79 -48.63 -83.35
C CYS A 19 -30.61 -48.26 -81.87
N ARG A 20 -30.15 -49.22 -81.06
CA ARG A 20 -29.95 -49.03 -79.60
C ARG A 20 -28.66 -48.30 -79.22
N VAL A 21 -27.68 -48.23 -80.12
CA VAL A 21 -26.36 -47.66 -79.84
C VAL A 21 -26.46 -46.15 -79.62
N ARG A 22 -25.96 -45.64 -78.48
CA ARG A 22 -26.02 -44.20 -78.18
C ARG A 22 -25.21 -43.42 -79.21
N GLY A 23 -25.86 -42.47 -79.89
CA GLY A 23 -25.27 -41.67 -80.97
C GLY A 23 -25.59 -42.16 -82.38
N CYS A 24 -26.27 -43.29 -82.56
CA CYS A 24 -26.79 -43.73 -83.86
C CYS A 24 -28.28 -43.37 -84.01
N ASN A 25 -28.65 -42.76 -85.14
CA ASN A 25 -30.05 -42.39 -85.45
C ASN A 25 -30.71 -43.32 -86.48
N ASN A 26 -30.06 -44.43 -86.85
CA ASN A 26 -30.54 -45.31 -87.92
C ASN A 26 -31.74 -46.16 -87.47
N VAL A 27 -32.64 -46.41 -88.41
CA VAL A 27 -33.83 -47.27 -88.27
C VAL A 27 -33.75 -48.37 -89.33
N TRP A 28 -34.16 -49.58 -89.00
CA TRP A 28 -34.19 -50.70 -89.95
C TRP A 28 -35.54 -51.42 -89.87
N GLN A 29 -36.02 -51.87 -91.03
CA GLN A 29 -37.30 -52.54 -91.23
C GLN A 29 -37.12 -54.05 -91.22
N ILE A 30 -37.93 -54.75 -90.43
CA ILE A 30 -38.01 -56.22 -90.45
C ILE A 30 -39.31 -56.60 -91.15
N SER A 31 -39.20 -57.39 -92.23
CA SER A 31 -40.37 -57.94 -92.94
C SER A 31 -41.04 -59.06 -92.13
N GLY A 32 -42.36 -59.21 -92.27
CA GLY A 32 -43.14 -60.27 -91.60
C GLY A 32 -42.62 -61.70 -91.85
N GLU A 33 -42.07 -61.97 -93.05
CA GLU A 33 -41.47 -63.27 -93.40
C GLU A 33 -40.07 -63.49 -92.76
N ASP A 34 -39.27 -62.43 -92.60
CA ASP A 34 -37.93 -62.52 -91.98
C ASP A 34 -38.00 -62.70 -90.46
N ALA A 35 -39.02 -62.15 -89.81
CA ALA A 35 -39.29 -62.41 -88.40
C ALA A 35 -39.58 -63.90 -88.15
N LEU A 36 -40.41 -64.52 -89.00
CA LEU A 36 -40.73 -65.96 -88.96
C LEU A 36 -39.52 -66.85 -89.29
N ARG A 37 -38.71 -66.47 -90.29
CA ARG A 37 -37.48 -67.20 -90.66
C ARG A 37 -36.43 -67.25 -89.56
N ASN A 38 -36.29 -66.17 -88.79
CA ASN A 38 -35.31 -66.09 -87.71
C ASN A 38 -35.73 -66.93 -86.50
N VAL A 39 -37.03 -66.98 -86.19
CA VAL A 39 -37.58 -67.84 -85.12
C VAL A 39 -37.52 -69.32 -85.52
N ALA A 40 -37.83 -69.67 -86.78
CA ALA A 40 -37.85 -71.07 -87.25
C ALA A 40 -36.45 -71.70 -87.38
N ARG A 41 -35.38 -70.91 -87.56
CA ARG A 41 -34.01 -71.41 -87.76
C ARG A 41 -33.19 -71.53 -86.47
N GLY A 42 -33.75 -71.21 -85.30
CA GLY A 42 -33.02 -71.22 -84.04
C GLY A 42 -31.77 -70.33 -84.03
N ARG A 43 -31.63 -69.41 -85.00
CA ARG A 43 -30.55 -68.43 -85.03
C ARG A 43 -30.90 -67.35 -84.02
N ALA A 44 -30.06 -67.23 -82.98
CA ALA A 44 -30.18 -66.18 -81.99
C ALA A 44 -30.39 -64.83 -82.69
N ALA A 45 -31.44 -64.13 -82.28
CA ALA A 45 -31.75 -62.78 -82.74
C ALA A 45 -30.48 -61.93 -82.69
N ARG A 46 -30.29 -61.05 -83.70
CA ARG A 46 -29.15 -60.11 -83.72
C ARG A 46 -28.97 -59.53 -82.32
N PRO A 47 -27.76 -59.64 -81.73
CA PRO A 47 -27.53 -59.10 -80.41
C PRO A 47 -27.95 -57.63 -80.40
N GLU A 48 -28.99 -57.32 -79.64
CA GLU A 48 -29.30 -55.96 -79.17
C GLU A 48 -29.91 -54.92 -80.14
N ARG A 49 -30.63 -55.31 -81.21
CA ARG A 49 -31.38 -54.36 -82.07
C ARG A 49 -30.48 -53.25 -82.67
N MET A 50 -29.29 -53.63 -83.14
CA MET A 50 -28.38 -52.72 -83.87
C MET A 50 -28.78 -52.63 -85.36
N CYS A 51 -28.59 -51.46 -85.99
CA CYS A 51 -28.69 -51.33 -87.45
C CYS A 51 -27.52 -52.04 -88.15
N ASP A 52 -27.64 -52.29 -89.45
CA ASP A 52 -26.61 -53.01 -90.24
C ASP A 52 -25.23 -52.35 -90.16
N GLU A 53 -25.17 -51.01 -90.21
CA GLU A 53 -23.91 -50.26 -90.11
C GLU A 53 -23.24 -50.39 -88.74
N CYS A 54 -24.01 -50.32 -87.66
CA CYS A 54 -23.49 -50.49 -86.31
C CYS A 54 -23.08 -51.94 -86.05
N TYR A 55 -23.82 -52.90 -86.59
CA TYR A 55 -23.49 -54.32 -86.48
C TYR A 55 -22.23 -54.67 -87.25
N GLY A 56 -22.04 -54.13 -88.46
CA GLY A 56 -20.81 -54.29 -89.24
C GLY A 56 -19.58 -53.79 -88.47
N LYS A 57 -19.63 -52.55 -87.96
CA LYS A 57 -18.55 -51.99 -87.14
C LYS A 57 -18.34 -52.77 -85.84
N PHE A 58 -19.41 -53.23 -85.19
CA PHE A 58 -19.31 -54.04 -83.97
C PHE A 58 -18.58 -55.37 -84.20
N MET A 59 -18.72 -55.98 -85.38
CA MET A 59 -18.02 -57.21 -85.75
C MET A 59 -16.53 -56.98 -86.06
N GLU A 60 -16.15 -55.78 -86.50
CA GLU A 60 -14.76 -55.39 -86.78
C GLU A 60 -13.98 -55.00 -85.52
N LEU A 61 -14.66 -54.53 -84.47
CA LEU A 61 -14.03 -54.16 -83.22
C LEU A 61 -13.70 -55.42 -82.40
N ALA A 62 -12.65 -55.34 -81.58
CA ALA A 62 -12.29 -56.33 -80.56
C ALA A 62 -12.20 -55.65 -79.20
N ASP A 63 -12.48 -56.37 -78.11
CA ASP A 63 -12.31 -55.80 -76.76
C ASP A 63 -10.81 -55.47 -76.55
N LEU A 64 -10.52 -54.24 -76.10
CA LEU A 64 -9.16 -53.76 -75.88
C LEU A 64 -8.87 -53.64 -74.39
N GLU A 65 -7.74 -54.18 -73.94
CA GLU A 65 -7.23 -54.01 -72.58
C GLU A 65 -6.35 -52.77 -72.50
N LEU A 66 -6.77 -51.78 -71.72
CA LEU A 66 -6.08 -50.51 -71.55
C LEU A 66 -5.49 -50.37 -70.15
N PRO A 67 -4.34 -49.69 -69.98
CA PRO A 67 -3.74 -49.51 -68.67
C PRO A 67 -4.62 -48.67 -67.75
N CYS A 68 -4.59 -49.00 -66.46
CA CYS A 68 -5.26 -48.22 -65.43
C CYS A 68 -4.68 -46.81 -65.34
N THR A 69 -5.56 -45.83 -65.10
CA THR A 69 -5.15 -44.42 -64.96
C THR A 69 -4.44 -44.13 -63.63
N LYS A 70 -4.53 -45.03 -62.63
CA LYS A 70 -3.91 -44.83 -61.32
C LYS A 70 -2.38 -44.94 -61.45
N PRO A 71 -1.60 -43.93 -61.01
CA PRO A 71 -0.15 -44.01 -60.96
C PRO A 71 0.32 -45.24 -60.15
N GLY A 72 1.26 -46.01 -60.68
CA GLY A 72 1.78 -47.23 -60.05
C GLY A 72 0.85 -48.46 -60.09
N CYS A 73 -0.29 -48.40 -60.79
CA CYS A 73 -1.17 -49.57 -60.97
C CYS A 73 -0.89 -50.27 -62.31
N GLU A 74 -0.48 -51.53 -62.24
CA GLU A 74 -0.25 -52.38 -63.43
C GLU A 74 -1.53 -53.03 -63.98
N GLY A 75 -2.68 -52.81 -63.33
CA GLY A 75 -3.94 -53.40 -63.76
C GLY A 75 -4.44 -52.80 -65.08
N THR A 76 -5.19 -53.59 -65.84
CA THR A 76 -5.86 -53.13 -67.06
C THR A 76 -7.37 -53.02 -66.85
N TRP A 77 -8.04 -52.34 -67.77
CA TRP A 77 -9.50 -52.32 -67.85
C TRP A 77 -9.94 -52.57 -69.29
N THR A 78 -11.03 -53.32 -69.42
CA THR A 78 -11.58 -53.70 -70.71
C THR A 78 -12.40 -52.56 -71.29
N TRP A 79 -11.93 -52.00 -72.40
CA TRP A 79 -12.70 -51.12 -73.27
C TRP A 79 -13.43 -52.00 -74.27
N ASN A 80 -14.70 -52.27 -74.00
CA ASN A 80 -15.46 -53.24 -74.78
C ASN A 80 -15.86 -52.68 -76.16
N ARG A 81 -16.13 -53.58 -77.11
CA ARG A 81 -16.53 -53.23 -78.49
C ARG A 81 -17.71 -52.27 -78.57
N PHE A 82 -18.65 -52.38 -77.63
CA PHE A 82 -19.81 -51.51 -77.56
C PHE A 82 -19.43 -50.07 -77.17
N GLN A 83 -18.57 -49.90 -76.17
CA GLN A 83 -18.02 -48.61 -75.74
C GLN A 83 -17.12 -47.98 -76.79
N GLN A 84 -16.39 -48.79 -77.56
CA GLN A 84 -15.60 -48.33 -78.71
C GLN A 84 -16.50 -47.78 -79.81
N LEU A 85 -17.59 -48.49 -80.13
CA LEU A 85 -18.58 -48.05 -81.10
C LEU A 85 -19.27 -46.75 -80.68
N GLU A 86 -19.70 -46.62 -79.41
CA GLU A 86 -20.26 -45.39 -78.87
C GLU A 86 -19.25 -44.22 -78.89
N HIS A 87 -17.98 -44.49 -78.56
CA HIS A 87 -16.92 -43.48 -78.59
C HIS A 87 -16.68 -42.94 -80.01
N GLY A 88 -16.66 -43.82 -81.00
CA GLY A 88 -16.51 -43.46 -82.42
C GLY A 88 -17.72 -42.68 -82.95
N LEU A 89 -18.94 -43.09 -82.59
CA LEU A 89 -20.17 -42.37 -82.97
C LEU A 89 -20.30 -41.00 -82.29
N ALA A 90 -19.68 -40.82 -81.12
CA ALA A 90 -19.59 -39.54 -80.42
C ALA A 90 -18.55 -38.56 -81.04
N GLY A 91 -17.98 -38.88 -82.20
CA GLY A 91 -17.03 -38.04 -82.92
C GLY A 91 -15.64 -37.94 -82.27
N ARG A 92 -15.33 -38.85 -81.33
CA ARG A 92 -14.03 -38.88 -80.67
C ARG A 92 -13.07 -39.81 -81.42
N PRO A 93 -11.81 -39.39 -81.65
CA PRO A 93 -10.90 -40.15 -82.50
C PRO A 93 -10.49 -41.46 -81.82
N ALA A 94 -10.42 -42.54 -82.60
CA ALA A 94 -10.23 -43.91 -82.12
C ALA A 94 -8.84 -44.15 -81.51
N ASP A 95 -7.86 -43.31 -81.86
CA ASP A 95 -6.47 -43.33 -81.38
C ASP A 95 -6.31 -42.79 -79.94
N ARG A 96 -7.34 -42.14 -79.39
CA ARG A 96 -7.35 -41.61 -78.02
C ARG A 96 -8.39 -42.32 -77.15
N PRO A 97 -8.05 -43.50 -76.61
CA PRO A 97 -8.95 -44.18 -75.70
C PRO A 97 -9.19 -43.36 -74.42
N PRO A 98 -10.36 -43.51 -73.78
CA PRO A 98 -10.67 -42.80 -72.55
C PRO A 98 -9.78 -43.26 -71.38
N ARG A 99 -9.55 -42.36 -70.42
CA ARG A 99 -8.88 -42.73 -69.16
C ARG A 99 -9.84 -43.49 -68.25
N GLY A 100 -9.55 -44.76 -67.99
CA GLY A 100 -10.34 -45.63 -67.12
C GLY A 100 -9.56 -46.16 -65.92
N LEU A 101 -10.29 -46.62 -64.91
CA LEU A 101 -9.75 -47.36 -63.78
C LEU A 101 -10.04 -48.85 -63.96
N CYS A 102 -9.08 -49.70 -63.60
CA CYS A 102 -9.27 -51.15 -63.47
C CYS A 102 -10.37 -51.46 -62.44
N LYS A 103 -10.95 -52.67 -62.53
CA LYS A 103 -12.04 -53.09 -61.65
C LYS A 103 -11.69 -52.92 -60.15
N PRO A 104 -10.51 -53.36 -59.65
CA PRO A 104 -10.12 -53.13 -58.26
C PRO A 104 -10.06 -51.65 -57.85
N CYS A 105 -9.50 -50.78 -58.69
CA CYS A 105 -9.42 -49.33 -58.40
C CYS A 105 -10.79 -48.65 -58.45
N ARG A 106 -11.71 -49.16 -59.28
CA ARG A 106 -13.08 -48.67 -59.39
C ARG A 106 -13.91 -49.08 -58.17
N ASP A 107 -13.72 -50.29 -57.69
CA ASP A 107 -14.37 -50.80 -56.48
C ASP A 107 -13.84 -50.04 -55.24
N GLN A 108 -12.52 -49.82 -55.14
CA GLN A 108 -11.91 -48.95 -54.13
C GLN A 108 -12.50 -47.52 -54.13
N MET A 109 -12.76 -46.96 -55.32
CA MET A 109 -13.38 -45.63 -55.43
C MET A 109 -14.87 -45.62 -55.06
N ARG A 110 -15.58 -46.75 -55.25
CA ARG A 110 -17.00 -46.89 -54.88
C ARG A 110 -17.19 -47.08 -53.39
N GLU A 111 -16.31 -47.84 -52.77
CA GLU A 111 -16.31 -48.12 -51.33
C GLU A 111 -15.79 -46.95 -50.49
N GLY A 112 -14.86 -46.15 -51.04
CA GLY A 112 -14.28 -44.99 -50.35
C GLY A 112 -15.26 -43.81 -50.21
N SER A 113 -15.28 -43.20 -49.02
CA SER A 113 -15.94 -41.91 -48.75
C SER A 113 -14.96 -40.74 -48.83
N ASP A 114 -15.50 -39.54 -49.01
CA ASP A 114 -14.69 -38.32 -48.87
C ASP A 114 -14.26 -38.15 -47.40
N GLN A 115 -13.01 -37.74 -47.18
CA GLN A 115 -12.43 -37.58 -45.83
C GLN A 115 -12.18 -36.11 -45.52
N GLU A 116 -12.45 -35.71 -44.28
CA GLU A 116 -12.08 -34.38 -43.79
C GLU A 116 -10.70 -34.40 -43.14
N ILE A 117 -9.78 -33.60 -43.69
CA ILE A 117 -8.40 -33.53 -43.21
C ILE A 117 -8.17 -32.18 -42.54
N PRO A 118 -7.50 -32.11 -41.37
CA PRO A 118 -7.23 -30.86 -40.69
C PRO A 118 -6.33 -29.93 -41.53
N CYS A 119 -6.56 -28.62 -41.39
CA CYS A 119 -5.71 -27.61 -41.99
C CYS A 119 -4.26 -27.72 -41.50
N ARG A 120 -3.29 -27.52 -42.41
CA ARG A 120 -1.86 -27.43 -42.04
C ARG A 120 -1.55 -26.28 -41.09
N MET A 121 -2.38 -25.23 -41.05
CA MET A 121 -2.06 -24.01 -40.32
C MET A 121 -2.17 -24.20 -38.81
N LYS A 122 -1.13 -23.82 -38.06
CA LYS A 122 -1.14 -23.85 -36.60
C LYS A 122 -2.23 -22.91 -36.08
N GLY A 123 -3.13 -23.42 -35.23
CA GLY A 123 -4.24 -22.66 -34.66
C GLY A 123 -5.50 -22.58 -35.54
N CYS A 124 -5.54 -23.27 -36.70
CA CYS A 124 -6.77 -23.42 -37.47
C CYS A 124 -7.44 -24.77 -37.13
N ASP A 125 -8.72 -24.71 -36.76
CA ASP A 125 -9.58 -25.85 -36.45
C ASP A 125 -10.34 -26.39 -37.68
N LYS A 126 -10.30 -25.67 -38.81
CA LYS A 126 -11.04 -26.03 -40.03
C LYS A 126 -10.40 -27.21 -40.77
N THR A 127 -11.24 -27.96 -41.45
CA THR A 127 -10.85 -29.09 -42.30
C THR A 127 -10.94 -28.74 -43.79
N TRP A 128 -10.38 -29.60 -44.65
CA TRP A 128 -10.61 -29.58 -46.09
C TRP A 128 -10.94 -30.99 -46.59
N THR A 129 -11.74 -31.05 -47.64
CA THR A 129 -12.23 -32.33 -48.17
C THR A 129 -11.19 -32.97 -49.08
N TRP A 130 -10.69 -34.13 -48.65
CA TRP A 130 -9.89 -35.01 -49.48
C TRP A 130 -10.81 -35.96 -50.23
N TYR A 131 -11.13 -35.61 -51.48
CA TYR A 131 -12.05 -36.39 -52.31
C TYR A 131 -11.54 -37.81 -52.56
N ARG A 132 -12.44 -38.79 -52.52
CA ARG A 132 -12.17 -40.22 -52.78
C ARG A 132 -11.38 -40.47 -54.07
N ARG A 133 -11.62 -39.68 -55.12
CA ARG A 133 -10.88 -39.76 -56.39
C ARG A 133 -9.40 -39.42 -56.17
N SER A 134 -9.11 -38.38 -55.41
CA SER A 134 -7.74 -37.97 -55.09
C SER A 134 -7.07 -38.92 -54.10
N GLN A 135 -7.83 -39.62 -53.26
CA GLN A 135 -7.33 -40.68 -52.39
C GLN A 135 -6.82 -41.89 -53.21
N VAL A 136 -7.64 -42.38 -54.15
CA VAL A 136 -7.28 -43.51 -55.02
C VAL A 136 -6.12 -43.18 -55.96
N MET A 137 -5.97 -41.91 -56.34
CA MET A 137 -4.88 -41.43 -57.19
C MET A 137 -3.59 -41.10 -56.41
N CYS A 138 -3.59 -41.21 -55.07
CA CYS A 138 -2.42 -40.98 -54.24
C CYS A 138 -1.63 -42.28 -54.06
N GLU A 139 -0.32 -42.23 -54.28
CA GLU A 139 0.57 -43.40 -54.19
C GLU A 139 0.80 -43.85 -52.73
N ASP A 140 1.02 -42.90 -51.82
CA ASP A 140 1.41 -43.17 -50.42
C ASP A 140 0.22 -43.39 -49.45
N GLY A 141 -1.03 -43.28 -49.94
CA GLY A 141 -2.23 -43.40 -49.11
C GLY A 141 -2.37 -42.35 -47.99
N LYS A 142 -1.50 -41.34 -47.96
CA LYS A 142 -1.49 -40.27 -46.94
C LYS A 142 -2.04 -38.96 -47.52
N PRO A 143 -2.83 -38.20 -46.76
CA PRO A 143 -3.33 -36.92 -47.21
C PRO A 143 -2.19 -35.90 -47.34
N PRO A 144 -2.14 -35.09 -48.41
CA PRO A 144 -1.14 -34.04 -48.56
C PRO A 144 -1.33 -32.93 -47.52
N ARG A 145 -0.22 -32.31 -47.06
CA ARG A 145 -0.26 -31.18 -46.12
C ARG A 145 -0.76 -29.91 -46.81
N ARG A 146 -2.08 -29.67 -46.81
CA ARG A 146 -2.75 -28.51 -47.44
C ARG A 146 -3.42 -27.59 -46.43
N LEU A 147 -3.68 -26.36 -46.87
CA LEU A 147 -4.47 -25.38 -46.14
C LEU A 147 -5.97 -25.59 -46.43
N CYS A 148 -6.83 -25.26 -45.48
CA CYS A 148 -8.27 -25.19 -45.75
C CYS A 148 -8.59 -24.03 -46.71
N HIS A 149 -9.78 -24.06 -47.31
CA HIS A 149 -10.19 -23.03 -48.27
C HIS A 149 -10.09 -21.61 -47.68
N GLY A 150 -10.54 -21.43 -46.44
CA GLY A 150 -10.48 -20.14 -45.75
C GLY A 150 -9.05 -19.65 -45.50
N CYS A 151 -8.17 -20.51 -44.98
CA CYS A 151 -6.76 -20.15 -44.78
C CYS A 151 -6.05 -19.87 -46.11
N PHE A 152 -6.36 -20.62 -47.18
CA PHE A 152 -5.77 -20.39 -48.49
C PHE A 152 -6.20 -19.05 -49.10
N GLN A 153 -7.46 -18.64 -48.92
CA GLN A 153 -7.91 -17.31 -49.35
C GLN A 153 -7.27 -16.20 -48.53
N ALA A 154 -7.27 -16.30 -47.21
CA ALA A 154 -6.62 -15.32 -46.35
C ALA A 154 -5.13 -15.13 -46.70
N LEU A 155 -4.41 -16.20 -47.03
CA LEU A 155 -3.01 -16.13 -47.46
C LEU A 155 -2.77 -15.44 -48.81
N LYS A 156 -3.80 -15.35 -49.66
CA LYS A 156 -3.74 -14.57 -50.90
C LYS A 156 -3.97 -13.09 -50.68
N GLU A 157 -4.70 -12.73 -49.63
CA GLU A 157 -5.01 -11.34 -49.27
C GLU A 157 -3.90 -10.69 -48.45
N LEU A 158 -3.10 -11.49 -47.73
CA LEU A 158 -1.98 -11.02 -46.92
C LEU A 158 -0.70 -10.85 -47.75
N GLU A 159 -0.04 -9.72 -47.56
CA GLU A 159 1.27 -9.39 -48.14
C GLU A 159 2.34 -9.36 -47.06
N ASP A 160 3.59 -9.64 -47.42
CA ASP A 160 4.70 -9.60 -46.47
C ASP A 160 4.99 -8.15 -46.04
N GLN A 161 5.13 -7.92 -44.73
CA GLN A 161 5.33 -6.59 -44.16
C GLN A 161 6.69 -6.46 -43.49
N GLN A 162 7.31 -5.29 -43.60
CA GLN A 162 8.51 -4.94 -42.85
C GLN A 162 8.12 -4.20 -41.58
N ILE A 163 8.40 -4.81 -40.42
CA ILE A 163 8.06 -4.24 -39.11
C ILE A 163 9.34 -3.73 -38.46
N THR A 164 9.25 -2.59 -37.76
CA THR A 164 10.38 -2.00 -37.05
C THR A 164 10.87 -2.87 -35.90
N CYS A 165 12.16 -2.79 -35.64
CA CYS A 165 12.79 -3.46 -34.50
C CYS A 165 12.20 -2.95 -33.18
N ARG A 166 12.06 -3.86 -32.20
CA ARG A 166 11.63 -3.52 -30.85
C ARG A 166 12.62 -2.61 -30.10
N MET A 167 13.90 -2.65 -30.45
CA MET A 167 14.95 -1.92 -29.76
C MET A 167 14.80 -0.41 -30.00
N ARG A 168 14.84 0.38 -28.92
CA ARG A 168 14.81 1.85 -29.03
C ARG A 168 16.06 2.32 -29.77
N GLY A 169 15.89 3.23 -30.74
CA GLY A 169 16.99 3.75 -31.55
C GLY A 169 17.46 2.85 -32.70
N CYS A 170 16.90 1.65 -32.88
CA CYS A 170 17.25 0.80 -34.01
C CYS A 170 16.34 1.06 -35.23
N GLU A 171 16.93 1.46 -36.35
CA GLU A 171 16.21 1.64 -37.63
C GLU A 171 16.00 0.33 -38.41
N GLY A 172 16.54 -0.78 -37.89
CA GLY A 172 16.41 -2.09 -38.51
C GLY A 172 14.95 -2.57 -38.56
N THR A 173 14.62 -3.33 -39.60
CA THR A 173 13.31 -3.96 -39.76
C THR A 173 13.44 -5.48 -39.79
N TRP A 174 12.34 -6.18 -39.55
CA TRP A 174 12.25 -7.63 -39.70
C TRP A 174 11.02 -7.98 -40.54
N LEU A 175 11.15 -9.08 -41.30
CA LEU A 175 10.13 -9.55 -42.22
C LEU A 175 9.03 -10.30 -41.46
N TRP A 176 7.84 -9.70 -41.39
CA TRP A 176 6.63 -10.37 -40.94
C TRP A 176 5.91 -10.98 -42.13
N ASN A 177 6.18 -12.25 -42.38
CA ASN A 177 5.64 -12.92 -43.55
C ASN A 177 4.14 -13.24 -43.40
N ARG A 178 3.44 -13.39 -44.53
CA ARG A 178 2.00 -13.68 -44.60
C ARG A 178 1.55 -14.95 -43.85
N PHE A 179 2.43 -15.94 -43.68
CA PHE A 179 2.12 -17.13 -42.88
C PHE A 179 2.09 -16.82 -41.37
N GLN A 180 3.06 -16.04 -40.88
CA GLN A 180 3.12 -15.59 -39.50
C GLN A 180 1.98 -14.60 -39.18
N GLN A 181 1.57 -13.79 -40.15
CA GLN A 181 0.40 -12.93 -40.05
C GLN A 181 -0.88 -13.74 -39.89
N LEU A 182 -1.06 -14.78 -40.71
CA LEU A 182 -2.21 -15.68 -40.61
C LEU A 182 -2.24 -16.42 -39.27
N GLU A 183 -1.09 -16.90 -38.78
CA GLU A 183 -1.00 -17.50 -37.43
C GLU A 183 -1.38 -16.50 -36.33
N HIS A 184 -0.97 -15.22 -36.46
CA HIS A 184 -1.33 -14.16 -35.52
C HIS A 184 -2.84 -13.89 -35.51
N GLN A 185 -3.46 -13.84 -36.69
CA GLN A 185 -4.90 -13.65 -36.87
C GLN A 185 -5.70 -14.84 -36.31
N LEU A 186 -5.26 -16.07 -36.58
CA LEU A 186 -5.89 -17.29 -36.04
C LEU A 186 -5.76 -17.38 -34.52
N ALA A 187 -4.72 -16.81 -33.93
CA ALA A 187 -4.57 -16.67 -32.48
C ALA A 187 -5.48 -15.57 -31.87
N GLY A 188 -6.39 -14.98 -32.65
CA GLY A 188 -7.33 -13.95 -32.21
C GLY A 188 -6.70 -12.57 -32.02
N LYS A 189 -5.53 -12.32 -32.60
CA LYS A 189 -4.80 -11.05 -32.45
C LYS A 189 -4.94 -10.20 -33.72
N ASP A 190 -5.06 -8.89 -33.50
CA ASP A 190 -5.24 -7.90 -34.56
C ASP A 190 -3.99 -7.76 -35.45
N LEU A 191 -4.18 -7.72 -36.77
CA LEU A 191 -3.12 -7.49 -37.75
C LEU A 191 -2.53 -6.08 -37.66
N GLY A 192 -3.31 -5.10 -37.17
CA GLY A 192 -2.82 -3.74 -36.91
C GLY A 192 -1.81 -3.64 -35.76
N LYS A 193 -1.60 -4.72 -34.99
CA LYS A 193 -0.68 -4.77 -33.84
C LYS A 193 0.35 -5.88 -34.03
N PRO A 194 1.38 -5.66 -34.86
CA PRO A 194 2.41 -6.65 -35.10
C PRO A 194 3.18 -7.01 -33.81
N PRO A 195 3.73 -8.23 -33.70
CA PRO A 195 4.48 -8.63 -32.53
C PRO A 195 5.80 -7.84 -32.42
N LYS A 196 6.16 -7.42 -31.20
CA LYS A 196 7.42 -6.69 -30.95
C LYS A 196 8.61 -7.65 -30.94
N ARG A 197 9.35 -7.74 -32.05
CA ARG A 197 10.55 -8.57 -32.21
C ARG A 197 11.79 -7.74 -32.55
N MET A 198 12.97 -8.32 -32.34
CA MET A 198 14.25 -7.72 -32.75
C MET A 198 14.49 -7.99 -34.24
N CYS A 199 15.20 -7.08 -34.93
CA CYS A 199 15.77 -7.38 -36.25
C CYS A 199 16.89 -8.43 -36.11
N GLN A 200 17.28 -9.06 -37.23
CA GLN A 200 18.28 -10.13 -37.23
C GLN A 200 19.61 -9.68 -36.58
N GLN A 201 20.09 -8.49 -36.92
CA GLN A 201 21.34 -7.95 -36.38
C GLN A 201 21.28 -7.72 -34.85
N CYS A 202 20.15 -7.21 -34.35
CA CYS A 202 19.95 -7.03 -32.92
C CYS A 202 19.82 -8.37 -32.19
N TYR A 203 19.16 -9.35 -32.82
CA TYR A 203 19.02 -10.69 -32.27
C TYR A 203 20.37 -11.41 -32.14
N ASP A 204 21.21 -11.34 -33.18
CA ASP A 204 22.54 -11.96 -33.16
C ASP A 204 23.42 -11.31 -32.07
N ARG A 205 23.43 -9.97 -32.00
CA ARG A 205 24.14 -9.25 -30.94
C ARG A 205 23.61 -9.57 -29.54
N PHE A 206 22.29 -9.67 -29.37
CA PHE A 206 21.68 -10.04 -28.09
C PHE A 206 22.14 -11.43 -27.62
N HIS A 207 22.28 -12.37 -28.55
CA HIS A 207 22.71 -13.73 -28.24
C HIS A 207 24.19 -13.80 -27.81
N ASP A 208 25.03 -12.87 -28.27
CA ASP A 208 26.44 -12.79 -27.88
C ASP A 208 26.65 -12.10 -26.53
N LEU A 209 25.69 -11.27 -26.09
CA LEU A 209 25.75 -10.56 -24.81
C LEU A 209 25.36 -11.48 -23.65
N LYS A 210 26.08 -11.35 -22.53
CA LYS A 210 25.79 -12.05 -21.28
C LYS A 210 25.54 -11.04 -20.18
N ASP A 211 24.69 -11.42 -19.23
CA ASP A 211 24.46 -10.63 -18.02
C ASP A 211 25.77 -10.50 -17.24
N ARG A 212 26.07 -9.27 -16.81
CA ARG A 212 27.28 -8.95 -16.05
C ARG A 212 26.92 -8.13 -14.82
N GLU A 213 27.75 -8.22 -13.79
CA GLU A 213 27.58 -7.45 -12.56
C GLU A 213 28.44 -6.20 -12.57
N GLU A 214 27.84 -5.05 -12.29
CA GLU A 214 28.49 -3.75 -12.24
C GLU A 214 28.42 -3.18 -10.82
N PRO A 215 29.42 -2.41 -10.35
CA PRO A 215 29.40 -1.82 -9.03
C PRO A 215 28.27 -0.78 -8.90
N CYS A 216 27.74 -0.64 -7.69
CA CYS A 216 26.82 0.43 -7.34
C CYS A 216 27.51 1.79 -7.53
N ARG A 217 26.76 2.77 -8.04
CA ARG A 217 27.20 4.18 -8.15
C ARG A 217 27.64 4.80 -6.82
N ILE A 218 27.05 4.37 -5.70
CA ILE A 218 27.34 4.94 -4.39
C ILE A 218 28.69 4.42 -3.90
N ALA A 219 29.67 5.32 -3.75
CA ALA A 219 31.05 4.97 -3.41
C ALA A 219 31.18 4.15 -2.11
N GLU A 220 30.31 4.39 -1.12
CA GLU A 220 30.32 3.63 0.14
C GLU A 220 29.57 2.29 0.07
N CYS A 221 28.95 1.94 -1.06
CA CYS A 221 28.22 0.69 -1.24
C CYS A 221 29.07 -0.33 -2.00
N THR A 222 29.30 -1.50 -1.40
CA THR A 222 30.08 -2.60 -2.01
C THR A 222 29.25 -3.55 -2.86
N ARG A 223 27.94 -3.31 -2.98
CA ARG A 223 27.02 -4.17 -3.75
C ARG A 223 27.08 -3.89 -5.25
N THR A 224 26.67 -4.87 -6.03
CA THR A 224 26.58 -4.81 -7.49
C THR A 224 25.13 -4.73 -7.98
N TRP A 225 24.94 -4.41 -9.24
CA TRP A 225 23.67 -4.51 -9.96
C TRP A 225 23.85 -5.31 -11.26
N ALA A 226 22.80 -6.02 -11.65
CA ALA A 226 22.82 -6.83 -12.86
C ALA A 226 22.58 -5.96 -14.09
N TYR A 227 23.62 -5.79 -14.91
CA TYR A 227 23.52 -5.17 -16.22
C TYR A 227 23.11 -6.22 -17.24
N ARG A 228 21.80 -6.28 -17.52
CA ARG A 228 21.21 -7.30 -18.37
C ARG A 228 21.63 -7.14 -19.84
N ALA A 229 21.76 -8.25 -20.55
CA ALA A 229 22.11 -8.27 -21.98
C ALA A 229 21.19 -7.37 -22.85
N TYR A 230 19.92 -7.25 -22.48
CA TYR A 230 18.96 -6.38 -23.17
C TYR A 230 19.30 -4.88 -23.00
N ASP A 231 19.59 -4.46 -21.77
CA ASP A 231 19.98 -3.06 -21.46
C ASP A 231 21.35 -2.74 -22.10
N GLN A 232 22.26 -3.71 -22.12
CA GLN A 232 23.54 -3.60 -22.82
C GLN A 232 23.34 -3.33 -24.31
N LEU A 233 22.43 -4.07 -24.95
CA LEU A 233 22.14 -3.89 -26.37
C LEU A 233 21.49 -2.54 -26.66
N GLU A 234 20.55 -2.07 -25.83
CA GLU A 234 19.98 -0.71 -25.98
C GLU A 234 21.08 0.35 -25.94
N ARG A 235 22.02 0.24 -24.99
CA ARG A 235 23.15 1.17 -24.91
C ARG A 235 24.11 1.08 -26.10
N ILE A 236 24.39 -0.12 -26.58
CA ILE A 236 25.24 -0.31 -27.77
C ILE A 236 24.61 0.31 -29.03
N ILE A 237 23.28 0.30 -29.12
CA ILE A 237 22.55 0.93 -30.23
C ILE A 237 22.60 2.45 -30.11
N GLU A 238 22.45 3.00 -28.90
CA GLU A 238 22.46 4.45 -28.65
C GLU A 238 23.85 5.09 -28.74
N GLU A 239 24.85 4.49 -28.09
CA GLU A 239 26.18 5.07 -27.88
C GLU A 239 27.29 4.38 -28.70
N GLY A 240 27.00 3.23 -29.32
CA GLY A 240 27.95 2.46 -30.12
C GLY A 240 28.61 1.29 -29.38
N PRO A 241 29.51 0.53 -30.03
CA PRO A 241 30.06 -0.72 -29.50
C PRO A 241 30.95 -0.55 -28.26
N GLU A 242 31.48 0.65 -28.00
CA GLU A 242 32.30 0.97 -26.83
C GLU A 242 31.49 1.60 -25.67
N ALA A 243 30.16 1.46 -25.69
CA ALA A 243 29.28 2.02 -24.68
C ALA A 243 29.66 1.57 -23.25
N THR A 244 29.83 2.54 -22.36
CA THR A 244 30.13 2.27 -20.95
C THR A 244 28.84 1.98 -20.17
N PRO A 245 28.90 1.12 -19.14
CA PRO A 245 27.74 0.86 -18.29
C PRO A 245 27.26 2.14 -17.60
N PRO A 246 25.94 2.39 -17.51
CA PRO A 246 25.42 3.56 -16.82
C PRO A 246 25.69 3.52 -15.32
N GLU A 247 25.93 4.68 -14.71
CA GLU A 247 26.03 4.80 -13.26
C GLU A 247 24.64 4.57 -12.61
N ARG A 248 24.39 3.35 -12.12
CA ARG A 248 23.15 2.97 -11.44
C ARG A 248 23.38 2.58 -9.98
N MET A 249 22.34 2.79 -9.16
CA MET A 249 22.32 2.26 -7.80
C MET A 249 22.02 0.75 -7.83
N CYS A 250 22.55 0.00 -6.87
CA CYS A 250 22.10 -1.37 -6.65
C CYS A 250 20.63 -1.43 -6.22
N HIS A 251 20.03 -2.61 -6.33
CA HIS A 251 18.61 -2.82 -6.03
C HIS A 251 18.22 -2.27 -4.66
N ASP A 252 19.02 -2.58 -3.63
CA ASP A 252 18.74 -2.16 -2.26
C ASP A 252 18.91 -0.65 -2.05
N CYS A 253 19.94 -0.03 -2.65
CA CYS A 253 20.13 1.41 -2.59
C CYS A 253 18.98 2.15 -3.29
N TYR A 254 18.52 1.62 -4.43
CA TYR A 254 17.38 2.17 -5.16
C TYR A 254 16.06 1.99 -4.39
N LEU A 255 15.83 0.83 -3.79
CA LEU A 255 14.66 0.59 -2.94
C LEU A 255 14.66 1.53 -1.74
N PHE A 256 15.79 1.66 -1.04
CA PHE A 256 15.92 2.59 0.07
C PHE A 256 15.62 4.02 -0.39
N TYR A 257 16.23 4.48 -1.48
CA TYR A 257 16.06 5.84 -1.99
C TYR A 257 14.63 6.14 -2.46
N SER A 258 13.95 5.14 -3.04
CA SER A 258 12.57 5.30 -3.53
C SER A 258 11.51 5.24 -2.43
N GLN A 259 11.77 4.51 -1.34
CA GLN A 259 10.86 4.39 -0.20
C GLN A 259 11.10 5.45 0.90
N THR A 260 12.28 6.04 0.94
CA THR A 260 12.62 7.05 1.94
C THR A 260 12.10 8.40 1.48
N GLU A 261 11.53 9.18 2.40
CA GLU A 261 11.12 10.57 2.18
C GLU A 261 12.08 11.52 2.90
N ASP A 262 12.13 12.78 2.44
CA ASP A 262 12.90 13.82 3.13
C ASP A 262 12.28 14.08 4.50
N ARG A 263 13.12 14.13 5.54
CA ARG A 263 12.66 14.30 6.92
C ARG A 263 13.10 15.65 7.48
N GLU A 264 12.17 16.36 8.08
CA GLU A 264 12.49 17.56 8.85
C GLU A 264 12.95 17.18 10.25
N ILE A 265 14.19 17.52 10.59
CA ILE A 265 14.77 17.26 11.91
C ILE A 265 14.93 18.58 12.65
N ARG A 266 14.60 18.58 13.95
CA ARG A 266 14.81 19.74 14.81
C ARG A 266 16.28 20.16 14.87
N CYS A 267 16.47 21.47 14.92
CA CYS A 267 17.77 22.08 15.16
C CYS A 267 18.42 21.54 16.44
N ARG A 268 19.73 21.33 16.40
CA ARG A 268 20.54 20.92 17.56
C ARG A 268 20.46 21.92 18.73
N ASN A 269 20.24 23.21 18.45
CA ASN A 269 20.29 24.25 19.47
C ASN A 269 19.03 24.21 20.35
N ARG A 270 19.24 24.07 21.68
CA ARG A 270 18.13 24.10 22.66
C ARG A 270 17.46 25.47 22.64
N GLY A 271 16.13 25.51 22.51
CA GLY A 271 15.34 26.74 22.38
C GLY A 271 15.10 27.19 20.94
N CYS A 272 15.67 26.50 19.94
CA CYS A 272 15.32 26.74 18.53
C CYS A 272 14.22 25.76 18.09
N GLU A 273 13.12 26.30 17.54
CA GLU A 273 12.03 25.51 16.93
C GLU A 273 12.27 25.22 15.44
N GLY A 274 13.30 25.80 14.84
CA GLY A 274 13.63 25.59 13.44
C GLY A 274 14.05 24.15 13.15
N THR A 275 13.78 23.71 11.92
CA THR A 275 14.16 22.39 11.41
C THR A 275 15.18 22.51 10.29
N TRP A 276 15.82 21.39 9.96
CA TRP A 276 16.63 21.24 8.76
C TRP A 276 16.26 19.95 8.04
N THR A 277 16.35 19.98 6.72
CA THR A 277 15.96 18.86 5.86
C THR A 277 17.05 17.80 5.80
N HIS A 278 16.73 16.60 6.27
CA HIS A 278 17.55 15.41 6.08
C HIS A 278 17.17 14.74 4.77
N GLY A 279 17.86 15.14 3.70
CA GLY A 279 17.58 14.63 2.37
C GLY A 279 17.79 13.12 2.24
N ARG A 280 17.04 12.47 1.35
CA ARG A 280 17.13 11.04 1.02
C ARG A 280 18.56 10.55 0.74
N SER A 281 19.38 11.37 0.06
CA SER A 281 20.78 11.03 -0.20
C SER A 281 21.59 10.94 1.11
N ALA A 282 21.47 11.92 2.01
CA ALA A 282 22.15 11.90 3.30
C ALA A 282 21.69 10.72 4.18
N GLN A 283 20.39 10.40 4.12
CA GLN A 283 19.82 9.23 4.77
C GLN A 283 20.42 7.92 4.25
N LEU A 284 20.60 7.80 2.93
CA LEU A 284 21.22 6.62 2.30
C LEU A 284 22.67 6.45 2.75
N HIS A 285 23.46 7.53 2.77
CA HIS A 285 24.84 7.50 3.27
C HIS A 285 24.92 7.19 4.78
N ALA A 286 23.93 7.62 5.57
CA ALA A 286 23.85 7.27 7.00
C ALA A 286 23.52 5.78 7.19
N TRP A 287 22.57 5.25 6.42
CA TRP A 287 22.19 3.84 6.42
C TRP A 287 23.34 2.91 6.01
N LEU A 288 24.07 3.24 4.95
CA LEU A 288 25.25 2.46 4.52
C LEU A 288 26.36 2.43 5.59
N ARG A 289 26.48 3.49 6.39
CA ARG A 289 27.42 3.58 7.51
C ARG A 289 26.91 2.90 8.80
N GLY A 290 25.73 2.28 8.78
CA GLY A 290 25.11 1.68 9.96
C GLY A 290 24.56 2.68 10.98
N SER A 291 24.50 3.96 10.63
CA SER A 291 24.06 5.04 11.50
C SER A 291 22.59 5.37 11.21
N GLY A 292 21.67 4.84 12.01
CA GLY A 292 20.24 5.14 11.88
C GLY A 292 19.83 6.54 12.35
N ARG A 293 20.75 7.29 12.99
CA ARG A 293 20.47 8.64 13.50
C ARG A 293 21.25 9.70 12.72
N PRO A 294 20.57 10.79 12.30
CA PRO A 294 21.21 11.95 11.70
C PRO A 294 22.16 12.62 12.69
N ALA A 295 23.31 13.09 12.20
CA ALA A 295 24.22 13.87 13.03
C ALA A 295 23.54 15.19 13.47
N PRO A 296 23.73 15.62 14.73
CA PRO A 296 23.06 16.82 15.24
C PRO A 296 23.60 18.06 14.54
N ARG A 297 22.76 18.68 13.71
CA ARG A 297 23.05 19.87 12.90
C ARG A 297 22.17 21.06 13.33
N ALA A 298 22.68 22.27 13.17
CA ALA A 298 21.89 23.50 13.32
C ALA A 298 21.04 23.76 12.07
N CYS A 299 19.87 24.39 12.22
CA CYS A 299 19.08 24.86 11.08
C CYS A 299 19.78 26.02 10.37
N ASP A 300 19.41 26.28 9.12
CA ASP A 300 20.04 27.31 8.29
C ASP A 300 19.94 28.70 8.93
N ALA A 301 18.79 29.02 9.54
CA ALA A 301 18.62 30.27 10.29
C ALA A 301 19.56 30.39 11.52
N CYS A 302 19.90 29.29 12.18
CA CYS A 302 20.87 29.30 13.28
C CYS A 302 22.31 29.42 12.77
N ILE A 303 22.62 28.81 11.61
CA ILE A 303 23.94 28.92 10.98
C ILE A 303 24.18 30.37 10.57
N GLU A 304 23.23 30.99 9.89
CA GLU A 304 23.30 32.39 9.48
C GLU A 304 23.43 33.34 10.67
N LYS A 305 22.65 33.13 11.74
CA LYS A 305 22.80 33.91 12.98
C LYS A 305 24.16 33.73 13.62
N LEU A 306 24.70 32.52 13.63
CA LEU A 306 26.01 32.24 14.22
C LEU A 306 27.12 32.98 13.47
N GLU A 307 27.05 33.01 12.13
CA GLU A 307 27.99 33.74 11.28
C GLU A 307 27.87 35.26 11.42
N ALA A 308 26.68 35.77 11.73
CA ALA A 308 26.42 37.19 11.91
C ALA A 308 26.79 37.74 13.30
N LEU A 309 26.97 36.88 14.31
CA LEU A 309 27.24 37.32 15.69
C LEU A 309 28.73 37.64 15.91
N PRO A 310 29.09 38.88 16.28
CA PRO A 310 30.47 39.23 16.58
C PRO A 310 30.87 38.73 17.97
N GLN A 311 32.14 38.39 18.17
CA GLN A 311 32.67 38.11 19.51
C GLN A 311 32.63 39.39 20.37
N LYS A 312 32.09 39.31 21.60
CA LYS A 312 31.95 40.45 22.52
C LYS A 312 32.81 40.27 23.77
N GLN A 313 33.14 41.38 24.43
CA GLN A 313 33.77 41.38 25.75
C GLN A 313 32.76 41.94 26.77
N ILE A 314 32.50 41.21 27.85
CA ILE A 314 31.54 41.59 28.89
C ILE A 314 32.26 41.74 30.23
N GLU A 315 31.83 42.70 31.03
CA GLU A 315 32.37 42.99 32.36
C GLU A 315 32.19 41.81 33.34
N CYS A 316 33.12 41.70 34.28
CA CYS A 316 33.09 40.70 35.35
C CYS A 316 31.94 40.99 36.32
N MET A 317 31.24 39.94 36.77
CA MET A 317 30.17 40.08 37.77
C MET A 317 30.65 40.46 39.18
N VAL A 318 31.95 40.35 39.46
CA VAL A 318 32.48 40.56 40.82
C VAL A 318 32.56 42.07 41.11
N PRO A 319 31.90 42.57 42.16
CA PRO A 319 31.93 43.98 42.52
C PRO A 319 33.36 44.50 42.73
N GLY A 320 33.72 45.57 42.01
CA GLY A 320 35.07 46.16 42.05
C GLY A 320 36.08 45.57 41.05
N CYS A 321 35.67 44.61 40.21
CA CYS A 321 36.53 44.07 39.15
C CYS A 321 36.27 44.76 37.80
N GLU A 322 37.29 45.42 37.23
CA GLU A 322 37.21 46.11 35.93
C GLU A 322 37.52 45.21 34.72
N LYS A 323 37.79 43.92 34.93
CA LYS A 323 38.19 43.00 33.86
C LYS A 323 37.00 42.45 33.10
N THR A 324 37.23 42.04 31.86
CA THR A 324 36.21 41.46 30.99
C THR A 324 36.46 39.98 30.70
N TRP A 325 35.44 39.30 30.15
CA TRP A 325 35.53 37.93 29.65
C TRP A 325 34.90 37.83 28.24
N PRO A 326 35.39 36.89 27.39
CA PRO A 326 34.92 36.74 26.02
C PRO A 326 33.55 36.05 25.97
N TYR A 327 32.57 36.73 25.38
CA TYR A 327 31.25 36.18 25.11
C TYR A 327 31.18 35.70 23.65
N GLU A 328 31.36 34.39 23.48
CA GLU A 328 31.48 33.76 22.16
C GLU A 328 30.15 33.77 21.38
N PRO A 329 30.18 33.88 20.04
CA PRO A 329 28.98 33.84 19.20
C PRO A 329 28.06 32.64 19.45
N ALA A 330 28.64 31.47 19.78
CA ALA A 330 27.88 30.25 20.10
C ALA A 330 27.10 30.35 21.42
N ASP A 331 27.65 31.03 22.42
CA ASP A 331 26.97 31.28 23.70
C ASP A 331 25.95 32.42 23.55
N GLN A 332 26.28 33.43 22.75
CA GLN A 332 25.35 34.49 22.34
C GLN A 332 24.08 33.92 21.69
N LEU A 333 24.24 33.01 20.72
CA LEU A 333 23.11 32.37 20.06
C LEU A 333 22.29 31.53 21.05
N ARG A 334 22.96 30.82 21.98
CA ARG A 334 22.30 29.99 22.99
C ARG A 334 21.44 30.82 23.93
N ASP A 335 21.96 31.94 24.43
CA ASP A 335 21.24 32.83 25.32
C ASP A 335 20.06 33.51 24.60
N GLN A 336 20.25 33.95 23.35
CA GLN A 336 19.16 34.49 22.53
C GLN A 336 18.03 33.48 22.31
N LEU A 337 18.36 32.23 22.00
CA LEU A 337 17.38 31.15 21.81
C LEU A 337 16.65 30.77 23.12
N GLN A 338 17.22 31.09 24.27
CA GLN A 338 16.58 30.90 25.59
C GLN A 338 15.81 32.14 26.07
N GLY A 339 15.67 33.17 25.24
CA GLY A 339 14.98 34.41 25.59
C GLY A 339 15.77 35.29 26.57
N ARG A 340 17.07 35.05 26.74
CA ARG A 340 17.93 35.89 27.58
C ARG A 340 18.47 37.06 26.75
N ALA A 341 18.07 38.27 27.10
CA ALA A 341 18.50 39.49 26.40
C ALA A 341 19.94 39.89 26.72
N THR A 342 20.48 39.45 27.86
CA THR A 342 21.81 39.78 28.35
C THR A 342 22.57 38.50 28.71
N ALA A 343 23.90 38.57 28.61
CA ALA A 343 24.74 37.46 29.05
C ALA A 343 24.55 37.21 30.55
N ALA A 344 24.59 35.95 30.95
CA ALA A 344 24.60 35.61 32.36
C ALA A 344 25.80 36.28 33.07
N ALA A 345 25.59 36.70 34.31
CA ALA A 345 26.65 37.25 35.13
C ALA A 345 27.74 36.17 35.34
N HIS A 346 28.94 36.43 34.81
CA HIS A 346 30.08 35.51 34.87
C HIS A 346 31.31 36.20 35.47
N ARG A 347 32.17 35.43 36.12
CA ARG A 347 33.45 35.93 36.65
C ARG A 347 34.50 35.93 35.55
N CYS A 348 35.40 36.91 35.56
CA CYS A 348 36.54 36.88 34.64
C CYS A 348 37.53 35.79 35.06
N ARG A 349 38.36 35.35 34.11
CA ARG A 349 39.36 34.29 34.32
C ARG A 349 40.24 34.53 35.54
N SER A 350 40.68 35.78 35.77
CA SER A 350 41.55 36.06 36.92
C SER A 350 40.83 35.99 38.27
N CYS A 351 39.52 36.25 38.32
CA CYS A 351 38.75 36.07 39.55
C CYS A 351 38.56 34.59 39.87
N ASP A 352 38.33 33.74 38.86
CA ASP A 352 38.28 32.29 39.06
C ASP A 352 39.64 31.70 39.45
N GLU A 353 40.73 32.14 38.81
CA GLU A 353 42.10 31.76 39.21
C GLU A 353 42.41 32.19 40.65
N PHE A 354 41.97 33.38 41.07
CA PHE A 354 42.12 33.83 42.46
C PHE A 354 41.36 32.92 43.44
N LEU A 355 40.09 32.63 43.16
CA LEU A 355 39.27 31.77 44.02
C LEU A 355 39.79 30.32 44.08
N ALA A 356 40.38 29.83 42.99
CA ALA A 356 41.02 28.51 42.95
C ALA A 356 42.32 28.47 43.78
N ALA A 357 43.04 29.59 43.88
CA ALA A 357 44.30 29.68 44.61
C ALA A 357 44.15 30.05 46.10
N HIS A 358 42.99 30.57 46.53
CA HIS A 358 42.77 31.07 47.89
C HIS A 358 41.66 30.30 48.61
N GLU A 359 42.05 29.41 49.52
CA GLU A 359 41.14 28.69 50.41
C GLU A 359 40.63 29.57 51.56
N ALA A 360 39.59 29.10 52.25
CA ALA A 360 39.06 29.80 53.42
C ALA A 360 40.09 29.82 54.58
N VAL A 361 40.32 31.00 55.14
CA VAL A 361 41.29 31.19 56.24
C VAL A 361 40.54 31.52 57.53
N ALA A 362 40.90 30.84 58.61
CA ALA A 362 40.35 31.13 59.94
C ALA A 362 41.31 32.02 60.75
N PHE A 363 40.79 33.06 61.40
CA PHE A 363 41.57 33.91 62.31
C PHE A 363 40.75 34.35 63.54
N PRO A 364 41.37 34.71 64.67
CA PRO A 364 40.64 34.98 65.91
C PRO A 364 39.90 36.33 65.88
N CYS A 365 38.69 36.35 66.45
CA CYS A 365 37.89 37.55 66.70
C CYS A 365 38.55 38.49 67.73
N SER A 366 38.56 39.80 67.45
CA SER A 366 39.17 40.81 68.31
C SER A 366 38.52 40.96 69.70
N SER A 367 37.26 40.57 69.86
CA SER A 367 36.54 40.71 71.15
C SER A 367 36.42 39.42 71.95
N CYS A 368 36.23 38.27 71.29
CA CYS A 368 35.94 37.01 71.97
C CYS A 368 36.85 35.84 71.57
N ALA A 369 37.88 36.10 70.77
CA ALA A 369 38.86 35.12 70.28
C ALA A 369 38.30 33.93 69.46
N LYS A 370 36.98 33.84 69.25
CA LYS A 370 36.36 32.80 68.40
C LYS A 370 36.87 32.91 66.95
N PRO A 371 37.08 31.78 66.24
CA PRO A 371 37.56 31.79 64.87
C PRO A 371 36.51 32.40 63.92
N ILE A 372 36.93 33.42 63.18
CA ILE A 372 36.21 34.02 62.06
C ILE A 372 36.64 33.27 60.81
N GLN A 373 35.67 32.68 60.11
CA GLN A 373 35.89 32.05 58.81
C GLN A 373 35.86 33.13 57.73
N TRP A 374 36.97 33.31 57.03
CA TRP A 374 37.09 34.28 55.95
C TRP A 374 37.21 33.55 54.62
N SER A 375 36.11 33.53 53.88
CA SER A 375 35.98 32.78 52.63
C SER A 375 36.87 33.35 51.53
N GLY A 376 37.26 32.51 50.57
CA GLY A 376 38.02 32.96 49.39
C GLY A 376 37.31 34.07 48.59
N TYR A 377 35.97 34.10 48.61
CA TYR A 377 35.18 35.17 47.98
C TYR A 377 35.29 36.51 48.72
N GLU A 378 35.24 36.52 50.05
CA GLU A 378 35.44 37.73 50.85
C GLU A 378 36.90 38.23 50.77
N GLN A 379 37.87 37.32 50.63
CA GLN A 379 39.27 37.66 50.36
C GLN A 379 39.42 38.33 48.98
N LEU A 380 38.72 37.82 47.96
CA LEU A 380 38.68 38.44 46.63
C LEU A 380 38.07 39.84 46.69
N LEU A 381 36.92 40.03 47.33
CA LEU A 381 36.30 41.36 47.48
C LEU A 381 37.19 42.33 48.27
N HIS A 382 37.94 41.83 49.26
CA HIS A 382 38.92 42.65 49.97
C HIS A 382 40.08 43.08 49.07
N SER A 383 40.61 42.18 48.23
CA SER A 383 41.65 42.51 47.25
C SER A 383 41.19 43.52 46.20
N LEU A 384 39.89 43.52 45.89
CA LEU A 384 39.23 44.47 44.98
C LEU A 384 38.76 45.76 45.68
N GLY A 385 39.01 45.89 46.98
CA GLY A 385 38.70 47.09 47.77
C GLY A 385 37.21 47.29 48.12
N THR A 386 36.33 46.34 47.80
CA THR A 386 34.88 46.43 48.06
C THR A 386 34.46 45.85 49.41
N PHE A 387 35.35 45.11 50.07
CA PHE A 387 35.08 44.49 51.36
C PHE A 387 36.19 44.75 52.37
N VAL A 388 35.82 45.12 53.60
CA VAL A 388 36.78 45.32 54.69
C VAL A 388 36.92 44.01 55.44
N LYS A 389 38.17 43.58 55.68
CA LYS A 389 38.47 42.36 56.42
C LYS A 389 37.73 42.37 57.78
N PRO A 390 36.93 41.34 58.11
CA PRO A 390 36.16 41.32 59.34
C PRO A 390 37.09 41.25 60.56
N THR A 391 36.75 41.97 61.63
CA THR A 391 37.50 41.95 62.90
C THR A 391 36.74 41.23 64.01
N HIS A 392 35.41 41.16 63.90
CA HIS A 392 34.51 40.59 64.90
C HIS A 392 33.76 39.37 64.32
N CYS A 393 33.46 38.37 65.15
CA CYS A 393 32.70 37.19 64.73
C CYS A 393 31.21 37.49 64.57
N ALA A 394 30.49 36.62 63.84
CA ALA A 394 29.07 36.77 63.56
C ALA A 394 28.24 37.07 64.84
N SER A 395 28.47 36.34 65.93
CA SER A 395 27.74 36.56 67.19
C SER A 395 28.00 37.92 67.84
N CYS A 396 29.24 38.43 67.77
CA CYS A 396 29.57 39.77 68.29
C CYS A 396 29.02 40.89 67.40
N ASN A 397 28.88 40.64 66.10
CA ASN A 397 28.29 41.58 65.16
C ASN A 397 26.75 41.59 65.25
N GLU A 398 26.15 40.42 65.46
CA GLU A 398 24.71 40.21 65.66
C GLU A 398 24.21 40.86 66.96
N GLN A 399 24.96 40.74 68.06
CA GLN A 399 24.69 41.51 69.29
C GLN A 399 24.67 43.02 69.08
N LYS A 400 25.41 43.51 68.08
CA LYS A 400 25.43 44.93 67.68
C LYS A 400 24.23 45.30 66.81
N MET A 401 23.76 44.38 65.97
CA MET A 401 22.58 44.56 65.10
C MET A 401 21.24 44.37 65.83
N ILE A 402 21.18 43.56 66.89
CA ILE A 402 19.97 43.33 67.71
C ILE A 402 19.49 44.62 68.40
N LEU A 403 20.36 45.61 68.60
CA LEU A 403 20.00 46.90 69.19
C LEU A 403 19.18 47.81 68.25
N ASP A 404 19.04 47.49 66.95
CA ASP A 404 18.54 48.43 65.93
C ASP A 404 17.38 47.91 65.04
N ARG A 405 16.57 46.93 65.46
CA ARG A 405 15.50 46.37 64.60
C ARG A 405 14.07 46.62 65.10
N PRO A 406 13.19 47.29 64.31
CA PRO A 406 11.74 47.30 64.55
C PRO A 406 11.08 45.99 64.06
N ALA A 407 9.94 45.66 64.65
CA ALA A 407 9.23 44.38 64.55
C ALA A 407 8.58 44.13 63.17
N ALA A 408 8.58 42.85 62.74
CA ALA A 408 7.92 42.36 61.54
C ALA A 408 6.43 42.04 61.79
N PRO A 409 5.53 42.16 60.79
CA PRO A 409 4.11 41.84 60.95
C PRO A 409 3.80 40.34 60.79
N GLU A 410 2.65 39.94 61.33
CA GLU A 410 2.12 38.58 61.56
C GLU A 410 1.90 37.71 60.31
N GLU A 411 2.08 36.39 60.49
CA GLU A 411 1.70 35.32 59.54
C GLU A 411 0.20 35.00 59.62
N LEU A 412 -0.47 34.85 58.47
CA LEU A 412 -1.88 34.44 58.35
C LEU A 412 -1.98 32.90 58.18
N GLU A 413 -2.81 32.25 59.01
CA GLU A 413 -2.78 30.80 59.30
C GLU A 413 -3.43 29.83 58.28
N HIS A 414 -3.97 30.24 57.11
CA HIS A 414 -4.89 29.36 56.35
C HIS A 414 -4.70 29.22 54.83
N HIS A 415 -3.47 29.13 54.31
CA HIS A 415 -3.27 28.78 52.90
C HIS A 415 -2.37 27.55 52.74
N LEU A 416 -2.93 26.48 52.14
CA LEU A 416 -2.11 25.39 51.61
C LEU A 416 -1.17 26.00 50.58
N VAL A 417 0.14 25.90 50.79
CA VAL A 417 1.12 26.35 49.79
C VAL A 417 1.33 25.23 48.79
N ILE A 418 0.78 25.39 47.58
CA ILE A 418 0.87 24.38 46.53
C ILE A 418 2.22 24.51 45.84
N ARG A 419 3.12 23.56 46.09
CA ARG A 419 4.44 23.51 45.47
C ARG A 419 4.47 22.46 44.36
N VAL A 420 4.19 22.89 43.14
CA VAL A 420 4.31 22.01 41.97
C VAL A 420 5.80 21.74 41.70
N PRO A 421 6.23 20.47 41.63
CA PRO A 421 7.62 20.16 41.35
C PRO A 421 8.07 20.65 39.97
N ASN A 422 9.25 21.27 39.91
CA ASN A 422 9.83 21.76 38.65
C ASN A 422 10.42 20.64 37.78
N ALA A 423 10.71 19.47 38.36
CA ALA A 423 11.31 18.34 37.67
C ALA A 423 10.77 16.98 38.17
N GLY A 424 10.68 16.02 37.24
CA GLY A 424 10.32 14.63 37.51
C GLY A 424 10.26 13.81 36.22
N ARG A 425 9.85 12.54 36.34
CA ARG A 425 9.87 11.56 35.23
C ARG A 425 8.99 11.95 34.05
N TRP A 426 7.97 12.79 34.26
CA TRP A 426 7.12 13.31 33.17
C TRP A 426 7.89 14.14 32.13
N HIS A 427 9.08 14.65 32.44
CA HIS A 427 9.90 15.39 31.46
C HIS A 427 10.43 14.53 30.30
N GLU A 428 10.47 13.21 30.49
CA GLU A 428 10.93 12.25 29.49
C GLU A 428 9.83 11.89 28.47
N ASP A 429 8.57 12.22 28.74
CA ASP A 429 7.44 11.94 27.87
C ASP A 429 6.96 13.24 27.20
N ASP A 430 7.01 13.28 25.86
CA ASP A 430 6.70 14.49 25.10
C ASP A 430 5.27 15.00 25.30
N LEU A 431 4.31 14.13 25.63
CA LEU A 431 2.91 14.49 25.81
C LEU A 431 2.67 15.16 27.16
N VAL A 432 3.27 14.62 28.22
CA VAL A 432 3.03 15.09 29.61
C VAL A 432 4.14 15.97 30.18
N ARG A 433 5.19 16.26 29.40
CA ARG A 433 6.25 17.20 29.80
C ARG A 433 5.70 18.59 30.12
N ALA A 434 4.76 19.07 29.30
CA ALA A 434 4.10 20.35 29.53
C ALA A 434 3.06 20.24 30.65
N TRP A 435 2.66 21.39 31.18
CA TRP A 435 1.59 21.48 32.17
C TRP A 435 0.23 21.22 31.51
N PRO A 436 -0.74 20.63 32.23
CA PRO A 436 -2.12 20.56 31.75
C PRO A 436 -2.62 21.96 31.40
N ARG A 437 -3.28 22.13 30.26
CA ARG A 437 -3.69 23.47 29.77
C ARG A 437 -4.62 24.22 30.73
N HIS A 438 -5.53 23.49 31.38
CA HIS A 438 -6.46 24.05 32.36
C HIS A 438 -5.82 24.31 33.73
N LEU A 439 -4.57 23.85 33.94
CA LEU A 439 -3.83 24.09 35.17
C LEU A 439 -3.06 25.41 35.10
N THR A 440 -3.78 26.51 35.30
CA THR A 440 -3.22 27.86 35.25
C THR A 440 -2.79 28.35 36.65
N PRO A 441 -1.94 29.40 36.73
CA PRO A 441 -1.60 30.03 38.02
C PRO A 441 -2.83 30.53 38.79
N ALA A 442 -3.90 30.93 38.10
CA ALA A 442 -5.16 31.35 38.72
C ALA A 442 -5.88 30.17 39.39
N VAL A 443 -5.89 28.99 38.75
CA VAL A 443 -6.46 27.76 39.33
C VAL A 443 -5.67 27.31 40.55
N ILE A 444 -4.33 27.42 40.52
CA ILE A 444 -3.49 27.15 41.69
C ILE A 444 -3.85 28.10 42.83
N ALA A 445 -3.84 29.42 42.57
CA ALA A 445 -4.18 30.42 43.58
C ALA A 445 -5.61 30.23 44.14
N LYS A 446 -6.56 29.75 43.34
CA LYS A 446 -7.90 29.38 43.81
C LYS A 446 -7.83 28.13 44.71
N ALA A 447 -7.11 27.10 44.31
CA ALA A 447 -6.95 25.88 45.09
C ALA A 447 -6.24 26.10 46.44
N GLU A 448 -5.25 27.00 46.52
CA GLU A 448 -4.58 27.37 47.78
C GLU A 448 -5.53 28.00 48.81
N LYS A 449 -6.61 28.62 48.32
CA LYS A 449 -7.62 29.32 49.13
C LYS A 449 -8.91 28.52 49.32
N ALA A 450 -9.06 27.37 48.65
CA ALA A 450 -10.31 26.63 48.62
C ALA A 450 -10.47 25.74 49.85
N ASP A 451 -11.67 25.79 50.44
CA ASP A 451 -12.11 24.89 51.51
C ASP A 451 -12.16 23.45 51.01
N VAL A 452 -12.62 23.25 49.77
CA VAL A 452 -12.75 21.93 49.14
C VAL A 452 -11.99 21.89 47.82
N ARG A 453 -10.89 21.12 47.79
CA ARG A 453 -10.13 20.80 46.57
C ARG A 453 -10.54 19.44 45.99
N ILE A 454 -10.94 19.43 44.73
CA ILE A 454 -11.21 18.21 43.94
C ILE A 454 -10.24 18.22 42.77
N VAL A 455 -9.56 17.12 42.50
CA VAL A 455 -8.65 17.03 41.34
C VAL A 455 -9.22 16.01 40.36
N ALA A 456 -9.47 16.46 39.14
CA ALA A 456 -9.87 15.61 38.02
C ALA A 456 -8.66 15.30 37.14
N ILE A 457 -8.28 14.03 37.03
CA ILE A 457 -7.12 13.59 36.27
C ILE A 457 -7.51 12.55 35.22
N GLY A 458 -7.10 12.77 33.96
CA GLY A 458 -7.48 11.86 32.90
C GLY A 458 -7.04 12.29 31.51
N ASP A 459 -7.77 11.77 30.53
CA ASP A 459 -7.54 11.95 29.10
C ASP A 459 -8.37 13.09 28.48
N ASP A 460 -8.65 12.99 27.18
CA ASP A 460 -9.46 13.91 26.38
C ASP A 460 -10.83 14.20 27.01
N LEU A 461 -11.46 13.22 27.65
CA LEU A 461 -12.80 13.38 28.23
C LEU A 461 -12.76 14.10 29.57
N THR A 462 -11.63 14.06 30.27
CA THR A 462 -11.38 14.93 31.43
C THR A 462 -11.05 16.35 30.98
N TYR A 463 -10.25 16.49 29.92
CA TYR A 463 -9.95 17.79 29.31
C TYR A 463 -11.21 18.52 28.82
N CYS A 464 -12.14 17.77 28.21
CA CYS A 464 -13.48 18.17 27.78
C CYS A 464 -13.53 19.23 26.66
N ALA A 465 -13.00 20.43 26.88
CA ALA A 465 -13.07 21.56 25.95
C ALA A 465 -11.83 22.47 26.08
N ASP A 466 -11.52 23.26 25.04
CA ASP A 466 -10.42 24.24 25.10
C ASP A 466 -10.73 25.40 26.04
N GLU A 467 -11.99 25.85 26.05
CA GLU A 467 -12.47 26.91 26.94
C GLU A 467 -12.82 26.33 28.31
N HIS A 468 -12.18 26.82 29.37
CA HIS A 468 -12.32 26.26 30.72
C HIS A 468 -13.76 26.30 31.22
N THR A 469 -14.48 27.40 30.92
CA THR A 469 -15.88 27.59 31.36
C THR A 469 -16.87 26.62 30.72
N GLU A 470 -16.52 26.02 29.58
CA GLU A 470 -17.33 25.00 28.90
C GLU A 470 -17.08 23.58 29.42
N THR A 471 -16.08 23.39 30.29
CA THR A 471 -15.75 22.07 30.83
C THR A 471 -16.73 21.63 31.90
N TRP A 472 -17.00 20.33 31.98
CA TRP A 472 -17.82 19.77 33.07
C TRP A 472 -17.20 20.04 34.46
N SER A 473 -15.86 20.19 34.55
CA SER A 473 -15.16 20.52 35.80
C SER A 473 -15.50 21.92 36.31
N ALA A 474 -15.57 22.92 35.43
CA ALA A 474 -15.96 24.28 35.82
C ALA A 474 -17.44 24.32 36.22
N MET A 475 -18.31 23.62 35.49
CA MET A 475 -19.72 23.50 35.84
C MET A 475 -19.93 22.75 37.18
N LEU A 476 -19.10 21.74 37.46
CA LEU A 476 -19.11 21.00 38.73
C LEU A 476 -18.69 21.91 39.88
N GLU A 477 -17.63 22.71 39.70
CA GLU A 477 -17.17 23.68 40.68
C GLU A 477 -18.29 24.64 41.10
N GLN A 478 -18.91 25.30 40.12
CA GLN A 478 -20.01 26.24 40.37
C GLN A 478 -21.17 25.57 41.11
N ARG A 479 -21.58 24.37 40.68
CA ARG A 479 -22.67 23.62 41.31
C ARG A 479 -22.36 23.23 42.76
N LEU A 480 -21.11 22.88 43.05
CA LEU A 480 -20.69 22.52 44.41
C LEU A 480 -20.59 23.75 45.31
N GLU A 481 -20.06 24.88 44.80
CA GLU A 481 -20.06 26.14 45.54
C GLU A 481 -21.49 26.56 45.93
N GLU A 482 -22.42 26.50 44.97
CA GLU A 482 -23.84 26.80 45.21
C GLU A 482 -24.48 25.85 46.23
N LYS A 483 -24.15 24.55 46.18
CA LYS A 483 -24.78 23.53 47.04
C LYS A 483 -24.17 23.44 48.44
N LEU A 484 -22.87 23.74 48.59
CA LEU A 484 -22.14 23.62 49.85
C LEU A 484 -21.97 24.96 50.59
N GLY A 485 -22.09 26.08 49.89
CA GLY A 485 -21.80 27.41 50.46
C GLY A 485 -20.33 27.59 50.88
N LYS A 486 -19.43 26.74 50.38
CA LYS A 486 -17.97 26.77 50.62
C LYS A 486 -17.24 27.15 49.35
N THR A 487 -15.99 27.60 49.48
CA THR A 487 -15.11 27.81 48.33
C THR A 487 -14.61 26.46 47.81
N VAL A 488 -14.91 26.14 46.55
CA VAL A 488 -14.52 24.86 45.93
C VAL A 488 -13.56 25.14 44.79
N ALA A 489 -12.48 24.36 44.72
CA ALA A 489 -11.58 24.34 43.58
C ALA A 489 -11.63 22.96 42.92
N VAL A 490 -12.12 22.90 41.68
CA VAL A 490 -12.06 21.71 40.84
C VAL A 490 -10.92 21.87 39.85
N VAL A 491 -9.79 21.24 40.18
CA VAL A 491 -8.57 21.28 39.39
C VAL A 491 -8.69 20.30 38.23
N ASN A 492 -8.88 20.81 37.01
CA ASN A 492 -8.86 19.99 35.80
C ASN A 492 -7.41 19.74 35.33
N ALA A 493 -6.89 18.56 35.63
CA ALA A 493 -5.61 18.06 35.17
C ALA A 493 -5.75 17.07 34.00
N GLY A 494 -6.77 17.20 33.17
CA GLY A 494 -6.94 16.43 31.93
C GLY A 494 -5.92 16.81 30.85
N ILE A 495 -5.35 15.82 30.16
CA ILE A 495 -4.45 16.03 29.03
C ILE A 495 -4.94 15.17 27.85
N PRO A 496 -5.27 15.78 26.69
CA PRO A 496 -5.67 15.03 25.49
C PRO A 496 -4.65 13.96 25.09
N GLY A 497 -5.13 12.76 24.79
CA GLY A 497 -4.33 11.61 24.39
C GLY A 497 -3.51 10.95 25.50
N CYS A 498 -3.67 11.36 26.76
CA CYS A 498 -2.93 10.86 27.91
C CYS A 498 -3.46 9.48 28.33
N THR A 499 -2.63 8.44 28.21
CA THR A 499 -2.95 7.07 28.64
C THR A 499 -2.73 6.88 30.14
N THR A 500 -3.19 5.76 30.70
CA THR A 500 -2.95 5.43 32.12
C THR A 500 -1.45 5.47 32.48
N ARG A 501 -0.58 5.00 31.57
CA ARG A 501 0.88 5.04 31.73
C ARG A 501 1.37 6.45 32.01
N GLN A 502 0.87 7.43 31.27
CA GLN A 502 1.25 8.83 31.38
C GLN A 502 0.63 9.48 32.61
N GLY A 503 -0.59 9.06 32.99
CA GLY A 503 -1.22 9.39 34.27
C GLY A 503 -0.32 9.03 35.46
N LEU A 504 0.20 7.81 35.50
CA LEU A 504 1.13 7.34 36.54
C LEU A 504 2.40 8.21 36.65
N LEU A 505 2.95 8.67 35.53
CA LEU A 505 4.17 9.49 35.53
C LEU A 505 3.95 10.87 36.17
N ARG A 506 2.72 11.40 36.11
CA ARG A 506 2.41 12.79 36.49
C ARG A 506 1.63 12.92 37.80
N LEU A 507 1.27 11.83 38.48
CA LEU A 507 0.58 11.89 39.79
C LEU A 507 1.30 12.82 40.79
N GLY A 508 2.63 12.72 40.87
CA GLY A 508 3.42 13.55 41.79
C GLY A 508 3.44 15.05 41.47
N ARG A 509 3.06 15.44 40.25
CA ARG A 509 2.98 16.84 39.81
C ARG A 509 1.55 17.37 39.80
N ASP A 510 0.64 16.59 39.23
CA ASP A 510 -0.70 17.04 38.87
C ASP A 510 -1.77 16.67 39.90
N LEU A 511 -1.47 15.78 40.84
CA LEU A 511 -2.41 15.30 41.84
C LEU A 511 -1.94 15.61 43.27
N LEU A 512 -0.78 15.08 43.65
CA LEU A 512 -0.32 15.12 45.05
C LEU A 512 -0.12 16.54 45.62
N PRO A 513 0.43 17.53 44.89
CA PRO A 513 0.67 18.87 45.45
C PRO A 513 -0.61 19.60 45.89
N PHE A 514 -1.76 19.21 45.33
CA PHE A 514 -3.05 19.86 45.61
C PHE A 514 -3.72 19.35 46.88
N GLN A 515 -3.21 18.27 47.51
CA GLN A 515 -3.83 17.62 48.65
C GLN A 515 -5.37 17.54 48.49
N PRO A 516 -5.83 16.86 47.43
CA PRO A 516 -7.25 16.80 47.09
C PRO A 516 -8.04 16.16 48.24
N HIS A 517 -9.29 16.58 48.43
CA HIS A 517 -10.25 15.84 49.26
C HIS A 517 -10.95 14.76 48.45
N VAL A 518 -11.06 14.91 47.13
CA VAL A 518 -11.58 13.88 46.22
C VAL A 518 -10.77 13.89 44.93
N VAL A 519 -10.49 12.69 44.42
CA VAL A 519 -9.86 12.50 43.11
C VAL A 519 -10.87 11.91 42.15
N LEU A 520 -11.07 12.55 41.00
CA LEU A 520 -11.88 12.02 39.90
C LEU A 520 -10.94 11.54 38.81
N PHE A 521 -11.04 10.28 38.37
CA PHE A 521 -10.10 9.76 37.38
C PHE A 521 -10.73 8.88 36.29
N SER A 522 -10.23 9.04 35.06
CA SER A 522 -10.54 8.16 33.92
C SER A 522 -9.53 8.35 32.78
N PHE A 523 -9.00 7.24 32.25
CA PHE A 523 -8.03 7.21 31.13
C PHE A 523 -8.43 6.23 30.02
N VAL A 524 -9.62 5.62 30.16
CA VAL A 524 -10.07 4.51 29.32
C VAL A 524 -10.15 4.88 27.84
N PHE A 525 -10.49 6.13 27.53
CA PHE A 525 -10.63 6.55 26.14
C PHE A 525 -9.27 6.60 25.44
N ALA A 526 -8.28 7.23 26.04
CA ALA A 526 -6.93 7.25 25.47
C ALA A 526 -6.29 5.86 25.44
N ASP A 527 -6.55 5.03 26.44
CA ASP A 527 -6.05 3.64 26.49
C ASP A 527 -6.66 2.73 25.42
N ALA A 528 -7.92 2.97 25.06
CA ALA A 528 -8.63 2.24 24.01
C ALA A 528 -8.49 2.86 22.61
N TRP A 529 -7.79 3.98 22.47
CA TRP A 529 -7.68 4.70 21.20
C TRP A 529 -6.89 3.89 20.15
N LEU A 530 -7.51 3.66 18.99
CA LEU A 530 -6.90 3.03 17.81
C LEU A 530 -6.66 4.08 16.72
N ASP A 531 -5.45 4.13 16.16
CA ASP A 531 -5.14 5.05 15.06
C ASP A 531 -5.87 4.62 13.77
N PRO A 532 -6.83 5.43 13.26
CA PRO A 532 -7.60 5.11 12.06
C PRO A 532 -6.73 4.98 10.79
N ARG A 533 -5.50 5.51 10.82
CA ARG A 533 -4.56 5.54 9.69
C ARG A 533 -3.53 4.40 9.73
N SER A 534 -3.68 3.46 10.67
CA SER A 534 -2.79 2.29 10.75
C SER A 534 -2.81 1.48 9.45
N PHE A 535 -1.66 1.36 8.78
CA PHE A 535 -1.48 0.55 7.58
C PHE A 535 -1.21 -0.92 7.96
N GLY A 536 -2.13 -1.82 7.59
CA GLY A 536 -2.05 -3.26 7.87
C GLY A 536 -3.43 -3.92 8.04
N ASP A 537 -3.42 -5.19 8.48
CA ASP A 537 -4.63 -5.96 8.79
C ASP A 537 -5.22 -5.62 10.18
N GLU A 538 -4.43 -5.02 11.08
CA GLU A 538 -4.84 -4.64 12.44
C GLU A 538 -4.60 -3.14 12.71
N PHE A 539 -5.53 -2.51 13.45
CA PHE A 539 -5.40 -1.12 13.90
C PHE A 539 -4.50 -1.04 15.13
N ARG A 540 -3.55 -0.11 15.14
CA ARG A 540 -2.60 0.04 16.24
C ARG A 540 -3.17 0.95 17.32
N GLY A 541 -3.21 0.44 18.55
CA GLY A 541 -3.41 1.27 19.73
C GLY A 541 -2.17 2.07 20.10
N ARG A 542 -2.32 3.04 21.00
CA ARG A 542 -1.18 3.82 21.55
C ARG A 542 -0.16 2.95 22.28
N GLN A 543 -0.62 1.83 22.82
CA GLN A 543 0.20 0.79 23.44
C GLN A 543 -0.46 -0.58 23.30
N SER A 544 0.30 -1.64 23.58
CA SER A 544 -0.24 -3.01 23.63
C SER A 544 -1.22 -3.18 24.79
N MET A 545 -2.30 -3.93 24.57
CA MET A 545 -3.34 -4.16 25.58
C MET A 545 -2.79 -4.76 26.89
N GLU A 546 -1.81 -5.66 26.82
CA GLU A 546 -1.14 -6.23 28.00
C GLU A 546 -0.52 -5.15 28.89
N ARG A 547 0.18 -4.18 28.28
CA ARG A 547 0.77 -3.05 29.01
C ARG A 547 -0.30 -2.11 29.56
N THR A 548 -1.36 -1.86 28.80
CA THR A 548 -2.52 -1.08 29.28
C THR A 548 -3.07 -1.69 30.56
N MET A 549 -3.31 -3.00 30.59
CA MET A 549 -3.85 -3.67 31.78
C MET A 549 -2.88 -3.61 32.96
N ALA A 550 -1.58 -3.79 32.72
CA ALA A 550 -0.56 -3.68 33.77
C ALA A 550 -0.48 -2.26 34.36
N ASP A 551 -0.53 -1.24 33.51
CA ASP A 551 -0.50 0.16 33.96
C ASP A 551 -1.82 0.55 34.65
N MET A 552 -2.98 0.05 34.20
CA MET A 552 -4.25 0.18 34.92
C MET A 552 -4.18 -0.43 36.31
N GLU A 553 -3.72 -1.67 36.44
CA GLU A 553 -3.58 -2.31 37.75
C GLU A 553 -2.70 -1.47 38.70
N ARG A 554 -1.60 -0.94 38.19
CA ARG A 554 -0.72 -0.04 38.96
C ARG A 554 -1.40 1.27 39.32
N LEU A 555 -2.15 1.90 38.41
CA LEU A 555 -2.88 3.13 38.70
C LEU A 555 -3.92 2.90 39.81
N TRP A 556 -4.65 1.79 39.76
CA TRP A 556 -5.63 1.46 40.80
C TRP A 556 -4.96 1.27 42.17
N GLN A 557 -3.79 0.63 42.22
CA GLN A 557 -3.01 0.52 43.47
C GLN A 557 -2.59 1.88 44.02
N GLU A 558 -2.13 2.79 43.15
CA GLU A 558 -1.80 4.16 43.56
C GLU A 558 -3.04 4.92 44.05
N MET A 559 -4.20 4.78 43.37
CA MET A 559 -5.45 5.45 43.76
C MET A 559 -5.97 4.96 45.13
N VAL A 560 -5.91 3.65 45.40
CA VAL A 560 -6.29 3.07 46.70
C VAL A 560 -5.34 3.52 47.82
N GLY A 561 -4.07 3.75 47.48
CA GLY A 561 -3.06 4.24 48.43
C GLY A 561 -3.16 5.74 48.75
N LEU A 562 -4.05 6.48 48.09
CA LEU A 562 -4.19 7.92 48.34
C LEU A 562 -4.88 8.18 49.69
N PRO A 563 -4.51 9.28 50.38
CA PRO A 563 -5.19 9.71 51.60
C PRO A 563 -6.60 10.26 51.35
N ALA A 564 -6.97 10.48 50.09
CA ALA A 564 -8.25 11.03 49.67
C ALA A 564 -9.03 10.00 48.86
N PRO A 565 -10.38 9.93 49.00
CA PRO A 565 -11.20 9.05 48.19
C PRO A 565 -11.00 9.30 46.70
N ALA A 566 -10.74 8.21 45.97
CA ALA A 566 -10.66 8.20 44.52
C ALA A 566 -11.97 7.66 43.94
N VAL A 567 -12.52 8.39 42.98
CA VAL A 567 -13.76 8.05 42.26
C VAL A 567 -13.42 7.82 40.80
N TYR A 568 -13.63 6.59 40.36
CA TYR A 568 -13.56 6.25 38.95
C TYR A 568 -14.86 6.67 38.26
N TRP A 569 -14.78 7.20 37.05
CA TRP A 569 -15.96 7.49 36.25
C TRP A 569 -15.84 6.88 34.86
N THR A 570 -16.92 6.25 34.41
CA THR A 570 -16.94 5.65 33.09
C THR A 570 -17.11 6.76 32.04
N PRO A 571 -16.35 6.74 30.94
CA PRO A 571 -16.55 7.67 29.83
C PRO A 571 -17.95 7.55 29.20
N PRO A 572 -18.53 8.62 28.63
CA PRO A 572 -19.73 8.53 27.81
C PRO A 572 -19.55 7.55 26.63
N PRO A 573 -20.66 7.06 26.03
CA PRO A 573 -20.58 6.23 24.83
C PRO A 573 -19.91 6.99 23.68
N ILE A 574 -19.16 6.25 22.87
CA ILE A 574 -18.54 6.76 21.64
C ILE A 574 -19.36 6.33 20.42
N PHE A 575 -19.29 7.11 19.35
CA PHE A 575 -20.00 6.90 18.09
C PHE A 575 -19.04 6.97 16.90
N PRO A 576 -18.02 6.09 16.80
CA PRO A 576 -16.95 6.20 15.81
C PRO A 576 -17.44 6.19 14.35
N GLU A 577 -18.66 5.72 14.08
CA GLU A 577 -19.34 5.85 12.78
C GLU A 577 -19.55 7.31 12.33
N ASN A 578 -19.60 8.24 13.28
CA ASN A 578 -19.72 9.67 13.05
C ASN A 578 -18.35 10.38 13.04
N ALA A 579 -17.25 9.64 13.17
CA ALA A 579 -15.92 10.23 13.11
C ALA A 579 -15.66 10.80 11.71
N GLU A 580 -15.18 12.03 11.67
CA GLU A 580 -14.78 12.72 10.45
C GLU A 580 -13.54 13.54 10.81
N ASP A 581 -12.46 13.33 10.06
CA ASP A 581 -11.21 14.09 10.21
C ASP A 581 -10.84 14.79 8.89
N ASP A 582 -9.73 15.54 8.90
CA ASP A 582 -9.24 16.27 7.73
C ASP A 582 -8.94 15.37 6.51
N SER A 583 -8.81 14.06 6.71
CA SER A 583 -8.60 13.04 5.68
C SER A 583 -9.88 12.31 5.25
N GLY A 584 -11.03 12.66 5.85
CA GLY A 584 -12.36 12.13 5.54
C GLY A 584 -12.87 11.13 6.57
N LYS A 585 -13.85 10.31 6.17
CA LYS A 585 -14.45 9.32 7.08
C LYS A 585 -13.56 8.08 7.22
N PRO A 586 -13.24 7.65 8.46
CA PRO A 586 -12.53 6.39 8.69
C PRO A 586 -13.27 5.18 8.10
N PRO A 587 -12.56 4.08 7.79
CA PRO A 587 -13.20 2.89 7.23
C PRO A 587 -14.15 2.24 8.27
N PRO A 588 -15.31 1.68 7.88
CA PRO A 588 -16.27 1.08 8.83
C PRO A 588 -15.67 -0.01 9.73
N ARG A 589 -14.66 -0.74 9.25
CA ARG A 589 -13.93 -1.74 10.06
C ARG A 589 -13.20 -1.13 11.26
N TRP A 590 -12.74 0.12 11.15
CA TRP A 590 -12.11 0.85 12.26
C TRP A 590 -13.15 1.21 13.31
N ALA A 591 -14.31 1.73 12.89
CA ALA A 591 -15.36 2.13 13.83
C ALA A 591 -15.79 0.96 14.73
N ARG A 592 -15.98 -0.23 14.14
CA ARG A 592 -16.25 -1.46 14.90
C ARG A 592 -15.11 -1.82 15.84
N ALA A 593 -13.87 -1.83 15.35
CA ALA A 593 -12.70 -2.16 16.17
C ALA A 593 -12.51 -1.16 17.33
N GLN A 594 -12.82 0.12 17.13
CA GLN A 594 -12.72 1.17 18.13
C GLN A 594 -13.79 0.98 19.23
N VAL A 595 -15.01 0.60 18.88
CA VAL A 595 -16.05 0.21 19.85
C VAL A 595 -15.61 -1.01 20.64
N ASP A 596 -15.14 -2.07 19.96
CA ASP A 596 -14.71 -3.31 20.60
C ASP A 596 -13.54 -3.07 21.59
N ALA A 597 -12.57 -2.22 21.21
CA ALA A 597 -11.46 -1.83 22.08
C ALA A 597 -11.93 -1.03 23.31
N MET A 598 -12.85 -0.07 23.11
CA MET A 598 -13.42 0.73 24.19
C MET A 598 -14.19 -0.14 25.19
N ASP A 599 -15.05 -1.03 24.69
CA ASP A 599 -15.83 -1.95 25.52
C ASP A 599 -14.94 -2.92 26.31
N TYR A 600 -13.84 -3.38 25.70
CA TYR A 600 -12.88 -4.23 26.38
C TYR A 600 -12.22 -3.50 27.55
N VAL A 601 -11.62 -2.33 27.32
CA VAL A 601 -10.90 -1.58 28.38
C VAL A 601 -11.89 -1.11 29.46
N LEU A 602 -13.07 -0.63 29.07
CA LEU A 602 -14.12 -0.22 30.01
C LEU A 602 -14.59 -1.38 30.90
N ARG A 603 -14.76 -2.57 30.33
CA ARG A 603 -15.12 -3.77 31.11
C ARG A 603 -14.05 -4.09 32.15
N GLN A 604 -12.77 -4.01 31.76
CA GLN A 604 -11.66 -4.25 32.70
C GLN A 604 -11.63 -3.19 33.81
N ALA A 605 -11.81 -1.92 33.48
CA ALA A 605 -11.88 -0.84 34.47
C ALA A 605 -13.01 -1.07 35.50
N ARG A 606 -14.21 -1.47 35.02
CA ARG A 606 -15.35 -1.81 35.90
C ARG A 606 -15.02 -2.97 36.84
N LEU A 607 -14.40 -4.04 36.31
CA LEU A 607 -13.99 -5.19 37.12
C LEU A 607 -12.97 -4.79 38.19
N SER A 608 -11.96 -3.98 37.84
CA SER A 608 -10.96 -3.48 38.78
C SER A 608 -11.56 -2.59 39.87
N CYS A 609 -12.57 -1.78 39.55
CA CYS A 609 -13.28 -0.99 40.56
C CYS A 609 -14.03 -1.87 41.56
N VAL A 610 -14.70 -2.92 41.09
CA VAL A 610 -15.41 -3.88 41.96
C VAL A 610 -14.41 -4.65 42.84
N GLU A 611 -13.31 -5.13 42.26
CA GLU A 611 -12.31 -5.92 42.98
C GLU A 611 -11.62 -5.11 44.10
N LYS A 612 -11.36 -3.83 43.85
CA LYS A 612 -10.60 -2.94 44.76
C LYS A 612 -11.47 -1.98 45.56
N ASP A 613 -12.79 -2.18 45.51
CA ASP A 613 -13.79 -1.36 46.22
C ASP A 613 -13.64 0.15 45.94
N ILE A 614 -13.32 0.50 44.69
CA ILE A 614 -13.24 1.90 44.25
C ILE A 614 -14.63 2.36 43.84
N GLN A 615 -15.08 3.49 44.38
CA GLN A 615 -16.36 4.07 44.00
C GLN A 615 -16.38 4.43 42.51
N MET A 616 -17.42 3.97 41.82
CA MET A 616 -17.60 4.20 40.40
C MET A 616 -18.88 4.99 40.11
N VAL A 617 -18.77 6.00 39.23
CA VAL A 617 -19.93 6.68 38.65
C VAL A 617 -20.09 6.29 37.18
N ASP A 618 -21.15 5.53 36.88
CA ASP A 618 -21.38 4.96 35.53
C ASP A 618 -22.14 5.93 34.61
N PHE A 619 -21.43 6.90 34.04
CA PHE A 619 -22.01 7.80 33.03
C PHE A 619 -22.32 7.09 31.72
N HIS A 620 -21.59 6.04 31.35
CA HIS A 620 -21.84 5.31 30.11
C HIS A 620 -23.29 4.79 30.07
N SER A 621 -23.75 4.18 31.15
CA SER A 621 -25.14 3.74 31.31
C SER A 621 -26.12 4.91 31.41
N ARG A 622 -25.76 6.00 32.10
CA ARG A 622 -26.64 7.17 32.22
C ARG A 622 -26.88 7.90 30.89
N PHE A 623 -25.86 7.98 30.02
CA PHE A 623 -26.00 8.52 28.67
C PHE A 623 -26.91 7.65 27.80
N THR A 624 -26.82 6.32 27.94
CA THR A 624 -27.50 5.36 27.08
C THR A 624 -28.90 4.94 27.56
N VAL A 625 -29.32 5.36 28.76
CA VAL A 625 -30.61 4.95 29.36
C VAL A 625 -31.83 5.24 28.48
N ASN A 626 -31.79 6.33 27.70
CA ASN A 626 -32.85 6.75 26.77
C ASN A 626 -32.55 6.37 25.31
N GLY A 627 -31.64 5.41 25.10
CA GLY A 627 -31.19 4.95 23.79
C GLY A 627 -30.07 5.79 23.18
N THR A 628 -29.40 5.21 22.18
CA THR A 628 -28.24 5.79 21.50
C THR A 628 -28.54 7.11 20.80
N HIS A 629 -29.73 7.25 20.21
CA HIS A 629 -30.11 8.50 19.53
C HIS A 629 -30.27 9.68 20.52
N SER A 630 -30.72 9.41 21.74
CA SER A 630 -30.79 10.43 22.80
C SER A 630 -29.40 10.79 23.29
N ALA A 631 -28.52 9.79 23.47
CA ALA A 631 -27.14 10.00 23.88
C ALA A 631 -26.38 10.92 22.90
N GLN A 632 -26.55 10.71 21.59
CA GLN A 632 -25.91 11.52 20.55
C GLN A 632 -26.26 13.02 20.63
N LYS A 633 -27.44 13.39 21.16
CA LYS A 633 -27.82 14.81 21.35
C LYS A 633 -26.98 15.53 22.39
N TRP A 634 -26.29 14.79 23.25
CA TRP A 634 -25.39 15.31 24.28
C TRP A 634 -23.91 15.27 23.86
N MET A 635 -23.63 14.85 22.63
CA MET A 635 -22.29 14.80 22.07
C MET A 635 -22.05 15.98 21.12
N LYS A 636 -20.84 16.53 21.15
CA LYS A 636 -20.36 17.55 20.21
C LYS A 636 -19.87 16.90 18.93
N ASP A 637 -19.13 15.81 19.08
CA ASP A 637 -18.61 14.99 18.00
C ASP A 637 -18.84 13.50 18.33
N TRP A 638 -18.01 12.60 17.82
CA TRP A 638 -18.15 11.18 18.04
C TRP A 638 -17.75 10.69 19.44
N TYR A 639 -17.09 11.50 20.27
CA TYR A 639 -16.65 11.09 21.63
C TYR A 639 -16.74 12.20 22.69
N GLN A 640 -16.62 13.48 22.32
CA GLN A 640 -16.69 14.60 23.24
C GLN A 640 -18.13 14.96 23.56
N PRO A 641 -18.47 15.22 24.84
CA PRO A 641 -19.76 15.80 25.19
C PRO A 641 -19.85 17.25 24.68
N ASN A 642 -21.06 17.68 24.32
CA ASN A 642 -21.35 19.11 24.13
C ASN A 642 -21.67 19.78 25.48
N HIS A 643 -21.96 21.08 25.48
CA HIS A 643 -22.29 21.83 26.70
C HIS A 643 -23.41 21.18 27.53
N ALA A 644 -24.47 20.65 26.90
CA ALA A 644 -25.54 19.96 27.62
C ALA A 644 -25.07 18.63 28.23
N GLY A 645 -24.26 17.86 27.50
CA GLY A 645 -23.62 16.65 28.02
C GLY A 645 -22.68 16.92 29.19
N ALA A 646 -21.85 17.95 29.10
CA ALA A 646 -20.95 18.39 30.17
C ALA A 646 -21.73 18.83 31.41
N ALA A 647 -22.84 19.56 31.23
CA ALA A 647 -23.71 19.96 32.33
C ALA A 647 -24.39 18.77 33.04
N ASN A 648 -24.75 17.72 32.29
CA ASN A 648 -25.28 16.47 32.85
C ASN A 648 -24.22 15.72 33.66
N ILE A 649 -23.00 15.61 33.13
CA ILE A 649 -21.86 15.01 33.84
C ILE A 649 -21.61 15.74 35.17
N ALA A 650 -21.55 17.08 35.13
CA ALA A 650 -21.38 17.90 36.32
C ALA A 650 -22.50 17.65 37.35
N ALA A 651 -23.77 17.63 36.91
CA ALA A 651 -24.90 17.35 37.79
C ALA A 651 -24.84 15.96 38.45
N TRP A 652 -24.45 14.94 37.70
CA TRP A 652 -24.32 13.58 38.23
C TRP A 652 -23.13 13.42 39.17
N PHE A 653 -22.02 14.11 38.92
CA PHE A 653 -20.93 14.21 39.89
C PHE A 653 -21.38 14.92 41.16
N THR A 654 -22.05 16.09 41.06
CA THR A 654 -22.57 16.80 42.23
C THR A 654 -23.47 15.90 43.09
N ASP A 655 -24.35 15.13 42.45
CA ASP A 655 -25.23 14.19 43.14
C ASP A 655 -24.44 13.06 43.82
N SER A 656 -23.47 12.47 43.11
CA SER A 656 -22.67 11.35 43.62
C SER A 656 -21.71 11.76 44.74
N LEU A 657 -21.12 12.96 44.66
CA LEU A 657 -20.17 13.45 45.65
C LEU A 657 -20.86 13.93 46.93
N VAL A 658 -22.02 14.59 46.80
CA VAL A 658 -22.75 15.09 47.97
C VAL A 658 -23.55 14.00 48.65
N ASN A 659 -24.24 13.12 47.90
CA ASN A 659 -25.04 12.06 48.53
C ASN A 659 -24.20 10.83 48.93
N GLY A 660 -22.98 10.73 48.40
CA GLY A 660 -22.03 9.67 48.75
C GLY A 660 -21.15 9.99 49.96
N ASP A 661 -21.37 11.12 50.65
CA ASP A 661 -20.59 11.60 51.79
C ASP A 661 -19.06 11.63 51.54
N LEU A 662 -18.65 11.85 50.28
CA LEU A 662 -17.24 11.85 49.87
C LEU A 662 -16.54 13.18 50.12
N LEU A 663 -17.31 14.24 50.36
CA LEU A 663 -16.79 15.56 50.66
C LEU A 663 -16.73 15.73 52.18
N PRO A 664 -15.74 16.48 52.71
CA PRO A 664 -15.65 16.73 54.14
C PRO A 664 -16.95 17.37 54.66
N GLY A 665 -17.67 16.62 55.49
CA GLY A 665 -18.81 17.07 56.27
C GLY A 665 -18.41 18.11 57.32
N GLU A 666 -19.39 18.69 58.01
CA GLU A 666 -19.19 19.68 59.07
C GLU A 666 -18.18 19.26 60.15
#